data_AF-A0A950J013-F1
#
_entry.id   AF-A0A950J013-F1
#
_cell.length_a   1.000
_cell.length_b   1.000
_cell.length_c   1.000
_cell.angle_alpha   90.00
_cell.angle_beta   90.00
_cell.angle_gamma   90.00
#
_symmetry.space_group_name_H-M   'P 1'
#
loop_
_entity.id
_entity.type
_entity.pdbx_description
1 polymer ?
#
loop_
_entity_poly.entity_id
_entity_poly.type
_entity_poly.pdbx_seq_one_letter_code
_entity_poly.pdbx_strand_id
1 'polypeptide(L)'
;MEAVVLLEGPVTVGDSSDIDGRVTFESMPAGTYTLTVRRNGYEAASRRFDVISGDSVSIEVRLAPIGKLRVIGTVVVHASHAAARDVLDDSSASRILHTDLIDALSNVPGLDLVRSRTGAPSASIALYGHDPSATAVNLDGVPLSLPGSAFNVGLFNTDLLNRLSIDYGPSGSAQGGNVTFSLLSPTVPWQTKFEGTVGSFGRAYAAFSETGTLGKLAIAFKHSARTLTSPLSGAQYVDWSGLNYSHAGDSYTQGSAFKVRYAASNRQSISFTLLNSSLYQDGLCTLFTTITPCGYGPNNFYTGQFRLFSLADAFAIGDSTWTVAHYAYSSGTDQNFQNQAFAKTPIPAAGSSNNRASGFSLEGEIPIGERDHLYARMTQTTVTSTFISSTPGFLQQSERSAHYGSTTLTDTHRVNKRLRLIARGDFTSISDTKGTLSGQLAAIDEFSPEKAASVSAYVGRGVNPDASTTPISAPGQLVYNCASHSAIGAAPGSNSSSNSLQAVSATWDDSKPRSELHLQAYAQSERSASLSTLVNALAFPGSFFPSDYFIDAARFNNLPTICGTSALLTPAQIYFETTLSGVDMVFSGIRAQWRAPLGKALTMESTAALNRVAAWSSNPALRYPLTVFQPGAQLFGVPLLSAELSLAYKNDQPRATAFYLGEYYTGYGNGSSLPPNVVTNFAAVKPMQRGVLSFLVQNVFNARAGNFASTASATPLILNNGEQLVPASVPNAPRTVSISYNVGGGRDLVDESSVSQSFAAAPSAESLIPGYLVVKWPTSRPDNAFRRNAGTACGSTQRATAEPILTTVEAIVNGLDRNNNNTTTLKAIASLKNLGIEAAYTRLRDTYAITLFTTKITVTEALVACSFLHVGTQDDAKSANLPFPPKQSLTSASFYYAPQIGLYFIQVPPEKGLAQKFRTYRLPSAPPQLPFTLSNETQCEPELRPIAEKLLTELAMFFKTPEPRSAKTASWDITRHESAAGSWYELHSDEIGAATAMVNCAHVASASLSELAALKYSGAQQPSFNYAKALGIYITTQK
;
A
#
# COMPACT_ATOMS: atom_id res chain seq x y z
N MET A 1 -26.77 49.47 34.30
CA MET A 1 -26.00 48.43 35.02
C MET A 1 -24.54 48.69 34.76
N GLU A 2 -23.84 49.05 35.81
CA GLU A 2 -22.54 49.72 35.80
C GLU A 2 -21.41 48.69 35.85
N ALA A 3 -20.20 49.09 35.44
CA ALA A 3 -18.99 48.29 35.57
C ALA A 3 -18.13 48.83 36.71
N VAL A 4 -17.62 47.96 37.58
CA VAL A 4 -16.70 48.36 38.66
C VAL A 4 -15.29 48.47 38.08
N VAL A 5 -14.66 49.60 38.31
CA VAL A 5 -13.31 49.95 37.86
C VAL A 5 -12.41 50.13 39.07
N LEU A 6 -11.27 49.45 39.10
CA LEU A 6 -10.24 49.54 40.13
C LEU A 6 -8.90 49.91 39.48
N LEU A 7 -8.19 50.87 40.04
CA LEU A 7 -6.81 51.23 39.71
C LEU A 7 -5.91 50.89 40.90
N GLU A 8 -4.90 50.06 40.67
CA GLU A 8 -3.91 49.65 41.68
C GLU A 8 -2.51 50.17 41.28
N GLY A 9 -1.93 51.09 42.04
CA GLY A 9 -0.63 51.70 41.74
C GLY A 9 -0.05 52.42 42.97
N PRO A 10 0.61 53.58 42.81
CA PRO A 10 1.04 54.45 43.93
C PRO A 10 -0.06 54.77 44.94
N VAL A 11 -1.31 54.83 44.47
CA VAL A 11 -2.54 54.79 45.28
C VAL A 11 -3.48 53.74 44.69
N THR A 12 -4.35 53.17 45.53
CA THR A 12 -5.44 52.31 45.07
C THR A 12 -6.75 53.08 45.15
N VAL A 13 -7.43 53.23 44.01
CA VAL A 13 -8.72 53.92 43.89
C VAL A 13 -9.67 53.08 43.04
N GLY A 14 -10.97 53.19 43.28
CA GLY A 14 -11.97 52.48 42.49
C GLY A 14 -13.31 53.19 42.50
N ASP A 15 -14.06 53.04 41.41
CA ASP A 15 -15.35 53.68 41.18
C ASP A 15 -16.20 52.83 40.22
N SER A 16 -17.47 53.18 40.04
CA SER A 16 -18.39 52.52 39.09
C SER A 16 -18.63 53.37 37.85
N SER A 17 -18.74 52.73 36.69
CA SER A 17 -19.01 53.42 35.43
C SER A 17 -20.38 54.06 35.40
N ASP A 18 -20.52 55.20 34.73
CA ASP A 18 -21.82 55.74 34.36
C ASP A 18 -22.59 54.81 33.38
N ILE A 19 -23.76 55.27 32.94
CA ILE A 19 -24.62 54.54 31.99
C ILE A 19 -24.00 54.38 30.60
N ASP A 20 -23.07 55.27 30.23
CA ASP A 20 -22.33 55.25 28.96
C ASP A 20 -21.00 54.48 29.06
N GLY A 21 -20.69 53.95 30.25
CA GLY A 21 -19.49 53.13 30.51
C GLY A 21 -18.23 53.94 30.84
N ARG A 22 -18.34 55.21 31.22
CA ARG A 22 -17.20 56.09 31.54
C ARG A 22 -16.94 56.14 33.05
N VAL A 23 -15.66 56.28 33.41
CA VAL A 23 -15.17 56.61 34.75
C VAL A 23 -14.04 57.62 34.58
N THR A 24 -13.94 58.60 35.47
CA THR A 24 -12.84 59.58 35.49
C THR A 24 -12.24 59.62 36.88
N PHE A 25 -10.92 59.46 36.97
CA PHE A 25 -10.16 59.60 38.21
C PHE A 25 -9.28 60.85 38.12
N GLU A 26 -9.53 61.83 38.98
CA GLU A 26 -8.81 63.10 39.02
C GLU A 26 -7.65 63.09 40.04
N SER A 27 -6.68 63.99 39.88
CA SER A 27 -5.55 64.17 40.80
C SER A 27 -4.71 62.91 41.07
N MET A 28 -4.61 62.01 40.09
CA MET A 28 -3.85 60.77 40.21
C MET A 28 -2.33 61.03 40.31
N PRO A 29 -1.62 60.53 41.35
CA PRO A 29 -0.17 60.63 41.44
C PRO A 29 0.54 59.95 40.26
N ALA A 30 1.67 60.51 39.82
CA ALA A 30 2.45 59.93 38.73
C ALA A 30 3.03 58.55 39.11
N GLY A 31 3.02 57.61 38.18
CA GLY A 31 3.50 56.24 38.35
C GLY A 31 2.67 55.21 37.58
N THR A 32 3.06 53.94 37.69
CA THR A 32 2.40 52.84 36.97
C THR A 32 1.17 52.32 37.72
N TYR A 33 0.03 52.24 37.03
CA TYR A 33 -1.21 51.68 37.54
C TYR A 33 -1.61 50.40 36.80
N THR A 34 -2.25 49.50 37.52
CA THR A 34 -2.96 48.33 36.99
C THR A 34 -4.46 48.60 37.09
N LEU A 35 -5.09 48.84 35.95
CA LEU A 35 -6.53 48.92 35.78
C LEU A 35 -7.12 47.51 35.81
N THR A 36 -8.18 47.30 36.58
CA THR A 36 -9.00 46.09 36.60
C THR A 36 -10.47 46.49 36.49
N VAL A 37 -11.15 46.03 35.44
CA VAL A 37 -12.56 46.33 35.18
C VAL A 37 -13.39 45.05 35.27
N ARG A 38 -14.47 45.06 36.05
CA ARG A 38 -15.34 43.90 36.31
C ARG A 38 -16.81 44.29 36.10
N ARG A 39 -17.56 43.45 35.40
CA ARG A 39 -19.01 43.61 35.22
C ARG A 39 -19.68 42.24 35.26
N ASN A 40 -20.81 42.12 35.95
CA ASN A 40 -21.56 40.85 36.00
C ASN A 40 -21.99 40.42 34.59
N GLY A 41 -21.76 39.15 34.27
CA GLY A 41 -21.96 38.59 32.92
C GLY A 41 -20.80 38.81 31.94
N TYR A 42 -19.68 39.41 32.37
CA TYR A 42 -18.49 39.64 31.55
C TYR A 42 -17.20 39.19 32.24
N GLU A 43 -16.22 38.74 31.46
CA GLU A 43 -14.88 38.45 31.95
C GLU A 43 -14.22 39.74 32.45
N ALA A 44 -13.47 39.65 33.55
CA ALA A 44 -12.71 40.77 34.07
C ALA A 44 -11.53 41.10 33.13
N ALA A 45 -11.39 42.36 32.76
CA ALA A 45 -10.26 42.82 31.96
C ALA A 45 -9.26 43.56 32.87
N SER A 46 -7.96 43.33 32.64
CA SER A 46 -6.89 44.07 33.32
C SER A 46 -5.89 44.65 32.32
N ARG A 47 -5.39 45.85 32.60
CA ARG A 47 -4.39 46.57 31.78
C ARG A 47 -3.44 47.37 32.67
N ARG A 48 -2.17 47.46 32.26
CA ARG A 48 -1.16 48.26 32.95
C ARG A 48 -0.77 49.48 32.10
N PHE A 49 -0.62 50.64 32.74
CA PHE A 49 -0.31 51.91 32.08
C PHE A 49 0.41 52.86 33.06
N ASP A 50 1.10 53.87 32.54
CA ASP A 50 1.77 54.89 33.33
C ASP A 50 0.98 56.22 33.30
N VAL A 51 0.84 56.86 34.46
CA VAL A 51 0.37 58.24 34.59
C VAL A 51 1.58 59.14 34.78
N ILE A 52 1.69 60.20 33.97
CA ILE A 52 2.75 61.20 34.05
C ILE A 52 2.16 62.48 34.65
N SER A 53 2.96 63.20 35.45
CA SER A 53 2.51 64.41 36.13
C SER A 53 2.09 65.49 35.14
N GLY A 54 0.80 65.82 35.11
CA GLY A 54 0.21 66.84 34.23
C GLY A 54 -0.48 66.30 32.98
N ASP A 55 -0.34 65.00 32.68
CA ASP A 55 -0.96 64.36 31.51
C ASP A 55 -2.29 63.67 31.85
N SER A 56 -3.23 63.71 30.90
CA SER A 56 -4.48 62.94 30.95
C SER A 56 -4.35 61.63 30.16
N VAL A 57 -4.55 60.48 30.81
CA VAL A 57 -4.50 59.16 30.15
C VAL A 57 -5.93 58.64 29.91
N SER A 58 -6.29 58.39 28.65
CA SER A 58 -7.58 57.79 28.28
C SER A 58 -7.40 56.32 27.89
N ILE A 59 -8.24 55.43 28.44
CA ILE A 59 -8.11 53.98 28.25
C ILE A 59 -9.45 53.36 27.89
N GLU A 60 -9.60 52.91 26.64
CA GLU A 60 -10.75 52.13 26.22
C GLU A 60 -10.61 50.65 26.63
N VAL A 61 -11.53 50.14 27.46
CA VAL A 61 -11.58 48.72 27.86
C VAL A 61 -12.84 48.07 27.32
N ARG A 62 -12.68 47.02 26.50
CA ARG A 62 -13.77 46.19 26.00
C ARG A 62 -13.84 44.89 26.79
N LEU A 63 -14.98 44.62 27.44
CA LEU A 63 -15.22 43.40 28.19
C LEU A 63 -15.85 42.32 27.30
N ALA A 64 -15.44 41.07 27.46
CA ALA A 64 -16.03 39.92 26.75
C ALA A 64 -17.18 39.29 27.57
N PRO A 65 -18.37 39.00 27.00
CA PRO A 65 -19.43 38.33 27.73
C PRO A 65 -19.04 36.90 28.14
N ILE A 66 -19.28 36.54 29.40
CA ILE A 66 -19.09 35.17 29.89
C ILE A 66 -20.04 34.25 29.12
N GLY A 67 -19.47 33.21 28.48
CA GLY A 67 -20.23 32.21 27.72
C GLY A 67 -20.39 32.48 26.22
N LYS A 68 -19.88 33.59 25.67
CA LYS A 68 -19.69 33.72 24.22
C LYS A 68 -18.28 33.30 23.83
N LEU A 69 -18.17 32.29 22.95
CA LEU A 69 -16.89 31.84 22.39
C LEU A 69 -16.13 33.03 21.79
N ARG A 70 -14.91 33.27 22.29
CA ARG A 70 -14.00 34.27 21.72
C ARG A 70 -13.60 33.82 20.32
N VAL A 71 -14.07 34.53 19.29
CA VAL A 71 -13.59 34.35 17.92
C VAL A 71 -12.12 34.79 17.88
N ILE A 72 -11.22 33.84 18.08
CA ILE A 72 -9.75 34.04 18.14
C ILE A 72 -9.10 34.25 16.78
N GLY A 73 -9.85 34.02 15.72
CA GLY A 73 -9.50 34.32 14.33
C GLY A 73 -10.69 33.97 13.46
N THR A 74 -10.93 34.78 12.42
CA THR A 74 -11.83 34.37 11.33
C THR A 74 -10.95 33.72 10.29
N VAL A 75 -10.99 32.39 10.20
CA VAL A 75 -10.32 31.68 9.10
C VAL A 75 -11.17 31.89 7.85
N VAL A 76 -10.91 32.99 7.14
CA VAL A 76 -11.39 33.13 5.76
C VAL A 76 -10.54 32.19 4.92
N VAL A 77 -11.00 30.95 4.78
CA VAL A 77 -10.51 30.07 3.71
C VAL A 77 -11.00 30.68 2.42
N HIS A 78 -10.19 31.55 1.83
CA HIS A 78 -10.28 31.77 0.39
C HIS A 78 -10.00 30.42 -0.23
N ALA A 79 -11.04 29.79 -0.78
CA ALA A 79 -10.84 28.68 -1.68
C ALA A 79 -9.89 29.19 -2.76
N SER A 80 -8.70 28.61 -2.85
CA SER A 80 -7.91 28.80 -4.04
C SER A 80 -8.71 28.15 -5.15
N HIS A 81 -9.34 29.00 -5.99
CA HIS A 81 -9.86 28.62 -7.31
C HIS A 81 -8.68 28.24 -8.20
N ALA A 82 -7.95 27.20 -7.80
CA ALA A 82 -7.00 26.49 -8.63
C ALA A 82 -7.80 25.76 -9.71
N ALA A 83 -7.24 25.72 -10.92
CA ALA A 83 -7.88 25.09 -12.06
C ALA A 83 -8.32 23.65 -11.74
N ALA A 84 -9.49 23.27 -12.27
CA ALA A 84 -10.03 21.91 -12.34
C ALA A 84 -9.43 20.91 -11.34
N ARG A 85 -9.97 20.91 -10.12
CA ARG A 85 -9.47 20.08 -9.02
C ARG A 85 -10.58 19.20 -8.45
N ASP A 86 -10.43 17.89 -8.57
CA ASP A 86 -11.30 16.95 -7.86
C ASP A 86 -10.78 16.69 -6.45
N VAL A 87 -11.70 16.41 -5.54
CA VAL A 87 -11.41 15.90 -4.20
C VAL A 87 -12.32 14.70 -3.96
N LEU A 88 -11.71 13.55 -3.65
CA LEU A 88 -12.43 12.38 -3.14
C LEU A 88 -11.97 12.13 -1.70
N ASP A 89 -12.93 12.06 -0.79
CA ASP A 89 -12.73 11.75 0.62
C ASP A 89 -13.87 10.86 1.15
N ASP A 90 -13.77 10.43 2.41
CA ASP A 90 -14.75 9.54 3.06
C ASP A 90 -16.19 10.12 3.12
N SER A 91 -16.42 11.40 2.81
CA SER A 91 -17.75 12.02 2.74
C SER A 91 -18.38 12.02 1.34
N SER A 92 -17.57 11.76 0.31
CA SER A 92 -17.95 11.82 -1.10
C SER A 92 -18.85 10.64 -1.49
N ALA A 93 -19.92 10.87 -2.27
CA ALA A 93 -20.85 9.79 -2.64
C ALA A 93 -20.15 8.66 -3.41
N SER A 94 -19.27 9.01 -4.36
CA SER A 94 -18.42 8.08 -5.11
C SER A 94 -17.51 7.25 -4.20
N ARG A 95 -17.06 7.77 -3.06
CA ARG A 95 -16.25 7.01 -2.08
C ARG A 95 -17.09 6.04 -1.26
N ILE A 96 -18.31 6.43 -0.86
CA ILE A 96 -19.27 5.59 -0.11
C ILE A 96 -19.78 4.41 -0.95
N LEU A 97 -19.87 4.59 -2.27
CA LEU A 97 -20.33 3.59 -3.24
C LEU A 97 -19.26 2.54 -3.63
N HIS A 98 -18.09 2.52 -2.98
CA HIS A 98 -16.98 1.61 -3.29
C HIS A 98 -16.26 1.08 -2.04
N THR A 99 -15.77 -0.16 -2.11
CA THR A 99 -15.07 -0.84 -1.00
C THR A 99 -13.66 -0.31 -0.72
N ASP A 100 -13.03 0.36 -1.68
CA ASP A 100 -11.67 0.88 -1.61
C ASP A 100 -11.51 2.06 -2.56
N LEU A 101 -10.37 2.75 -2.44
CA LEU A 101 -10.09 3.97 -3.18
C LEU A 101 -9.70 3.70 -4.64
N ILE A 102 -9.18 2.51 -4.98
CA ILE A 102 -8.77 2.16 -6.34
C ILE A 102 -10.01 1.84 -7.20
N ASP A 103 -10.96 1.09 -6.67
CA ASP A 103 -12.26 0.87 -7.33
C ASP A 103 -13.02 2.20 -7.49
N ALA A 104 -13.01 3.08 -6.48
CA ALA A 104 -13.61 4.43 -6.60
C ALA A 104 -12.92 5.28 -7.69
N LEU A 105 -11.60 5.22 -7.78
CA LEU A 105 -10.79 5.88 -8.79
C LEU A 105 -11.15 5.45 -10.21
N SER A 106 -11.40 4.15 -10.43
CA SER A 106 -11.72 3.60 -11.77
C SER A 106 -12.95 4.20 -12.44
N ASN A 107 -13.78 4.90 -11.67
CA ASN A 107 -15.06 5.45 -12.08
C ASN A 107 -15.08 7.00 -12.14
N VAL A 108 -13.96 7.69 -11.86
CA VAL A 108 -13.87 9.16 -11.94
C VAL A 108 -13.76 9.61 -13.40
N PRO A 109 -14.72 10.38 -13.96
CA PRO A 109 -14.67 10.78 -15.36
C PRO A 109 -13.47 11.69 -15.69
N GLY A 110 -12.56 11.18 -16.52
CA GLY A 110 -11.30 11.82 -16.89
C GLY A 110 -10.05 11.16 -16.30
N LEU A 111 -10.20 10.11 -15.49
CA LEU A 111 -9.10 9.32 -14.95
C LEU A 111 -9.22 7.86 -15.40
N ASP A 112 -8.14 7.32 -15.95
CA ASP A 112 -8.06 5.93 -16.41
C ASP A 112 -7.06 5.15 -15.55
N LEU A 113 -7.44 3.95 -15.08
CA LEU A 113 -6.53 3.01 -14.41
C LEU A 113 -5.99 2.02 -15.43
N VAL A 114 -4.79 2.30 -15.94
CA VAL A 114 -4.08 1.43 -16.88
C VAL A 114 -3.51 0.22 -16.12
N ARG A 115 -3.99 -0.98 -16.49
CA ARG A 115 -3.56 -2.27 -15.93
C ARG A 115 -2.84 -3.08 -17.01
N SER A 116 -1.85 -3.88 -16.63
CA SER A 116 -1.13 -4.74 -17.58
C SER A 116 -2.05 -5.75 -18.27
N ARG A 117 -1.92 -5.86 -19.60
CA ARG A 117 -2.62 -6.86 -20.42
C ARG A 117 -1.97 -8.25 -20.37
N THR A 118 -0.75 -8.35 -19.82
CA THR A 118 0.00 -9.61 -19.71
C THR A 118 -0.23 -10.35 -18.38
N GLY A 119 -1.19 -9.90 -17.55
CA GLY A 119 -1.57 -10.56 -16.30
C GLY A 119 -0.67 -10.25 -15.09
N ALA A 120 0.30 -9.33 -15.23
CA ALA A 120 1.10 -8.86 -14.10
C ALA A 120 0.29 -7.92 -13.18
N PRO A 121 0.48 -7.95 -11.85
CA PRO A 121 -0.22 -7.07 -10.91
C PRO A 121 0.35 -5.65 -10.90
N SER A 122 0.14 -4.91 -11.98
CA SER A 122 0.42 -3.48 -12.09
C SER A 122 -0.83 -2.67 -12.41
N ALA A 123 -0.99 -1.55 -11.71
CA ALA A 123 -2.01 -0.54 -11.96
C ALA A 123 -1.37 0.85 -11.86
N SER A 124 -1.51 1.66 -12.90
CA SER A 124 -1.01 3.03 -12.95
C SER A 124 -2.13 3.99 -13.37
N ILE A 125 -2.01 5.25 -12.98
CA ILE A 125 -3.04 6.26 -13.23
C ILE A 125 -2.65 7.09 -14.45
N ALA A 126 -3.61 7.28 -15.36
CA ALA A 126 -3.57 8.23 -16.45
C ALA A 126 -4.69 9.27 -16.28
N LEU A 127 -4.44 10.51 -16.71
CA LEU A 127 -5.43 11.58 -16.75
C LEU A 127 -5.70 12.00 -18.20
N TYR A 128 -6.96 12.22 -18.56
CA TYR A 128 -7.42 12.58 -19.92
C TYR A 128 -6.87 11.68 -21.06
N GLY A 129 -6.54 10.43 -20.77
CA GLY A 129 -5.95 9.51 -21.76
C GLY A 129 -4.49 9.81 -22.13
N HIS A 130 -3.77 10.63 -21.35
CA HIS A 130 -2.31 10.70 -21.39
C HIS A 130 -1.68 9.35 -21.05
N ASP A 131 -0.44 9.13 -21.46
CA ASP A 131 0.32 7.98 -20.96
C ASP A 131 0.50 8.09 -19.42
N PRO A 132 0.39 6.99 -18.64
CA PRO A 132 0.55 7.05 -17.18
C PRO A 132 1.88 7.65 -16.71
N SER A 133 2.91 7.64 -17.54
CA SER A 133 4.20 8.30 -17.29
C SER A 133 4.13 9.84 -17.28
N ALA A 134 3.12 10.43 -17.89
CA ALA A 134 2.86 11.87 -17.90
C ALA A 134 2.02 12.35 -16.70
N THR A 135 1.50 11.44 -15.87
CA THR A 135 0.72 11.76 -14.66
C THR A 135 1.61 11.68 -13.42
N ALA A 136 1.76 12.78 -12.68
CA ALA A 136 2.48 12.74 -11.41
C ALA A 136 1.61 12.14 -10.30
N VAL A 137 2.21 11.29 -9.46
CA VAL A 137 1.60 10.73 -8.25
C VAL A 137 2.38 11.20 -7.03
N ASN A 138 1.70 11.81 -6.07
CA ASN A 138 2.28 12.34 -4.84
C ASN A 138 1.58 11.77 -3.59
N LEU A 139 2.29 11.70 -2.46
CA LEU A 139 1.74 11.33 -1.15
C LEU A 139 2.21 12.33 -0.09
N ASP A 140 1.27 13.08 0.51
CA ASP A 140 1.58 14.18 1.44
C ASP A 140 2.64 15.18 0.89
N GLY A 141 2.64 15.40 -0.44
CA GLY A 141 3.60 16.27 -1.14
C GLY A 141 4.90 15.59 -1.60
N VAL A 142 5.17 14.36 -1.14
CA VAL A 142 6.31 13.55 -1.60
C VAL A 142 6.01 12.95 -2.99
N PRO A 143 6.86 13.16 -4.02
CA PRO A 143 6.67 12.55 -5.32
C PRO A 143 6.95 11.03 -5.27
N LEU A 144 5.98 10.23 -5.71
CA LEU A 144 6.09 8.77 -5.83
C LEU A 144 6.42 8.33 -7.26
N SER A 145 5.92 9.04 -8.28
CA SER A 145 6.37 8.93 -9.67
C SER A 145 7.55 9.86 -9.92
N LEU A 146 8.47 9.47 -10.81
CA LEU A 146 9.35 10.43 -11.47
C LEU A 146 8.65 10.95 -12.73
N PRO A 147 8.98 12.14 -13.23
CA PRO A 147 8.47 12.58 -14.53
C PRO A 147 8.85 11.59 -15.61
N GLY A 148 7.88 11.26 -16.47
CA GLY A 148 8.03 10.24 -17.49
C GLY A 148 8.25 8.83 -16.94
N SER A 149 7.86 8.53 -15.69
CA SER A 149 7.71 7.16 -15.19
C SER A 149 6.35 6.94 -14.53
N ALA A 150 5.68 5.85 -14.90
CA ALA A 150 4.40 5.48 -14.32
C ALA A 150 4.61 4.87 -12.92
N PHE A 151 3.91 5.38 -11.90
CA PHE A 151 3.92 4.76 -10.58
C PHE A 151 2.88 3.62 -10.50
N ASN A 152 3.26 2.47 -9.93
CA ASN A 152 2.33 1.37 -9.68
C ASN A 152 1.62 1.59 -8.34
N VAL A 153 0.38 2.06 -8.38
CA VAL A 153 -0.43 2.33 -7.17
C VAL A 153 -0.85 1.06 -6.45
N GLY A 154 -0.75 -0.12 -7.08
CA GLY A 154 -1.01 -1.41 -6.43
C GLY A 154 0.03 -1.82 -5.39
N LEU A 155 1.18 -1.12 -5.30
CA LEU A 155 2.28 -1.50 -4.38
C LEU A 155 2.07 -1.08 -2.93
N PHE A 156 1.14 -0.17 -2.65
CA PHE A 156 0.91 0.35 -1.31
C PHE A 156 -0.58 0.27 -0.92
N ASN A 157 -0.85 0.05 0.37
CA ASN A 157 -2.21 -0.10 0.86
C ASN A 157 -2.94 1.25 0.80
N THR A 158 -3.85 1.39 -0.16
CA THR A 158 -4.66 2.61 -0.32
C THR A 158 -5.67 2.82 0.80
N ASP A 159 -5.94 1.82 1.65
CA ASP A 159 -6.74 1.99 2.86
C ASP A 159 -6.06 2.85 3.93
N LEU A 160 -4.74 3.07 3.83
CA LEU A 160 -4.01 4.00 4.71
C LEU A 160 -4.27 5.47 4.37
N LEU A 161 -4.84 5.73 3.19
CA LEU A 161 -5.18 7.07 2.73
C LEU A 161 -6.48 7.55 3.37
N ASN A 162 -6.63 8.87 3.43
CA ASN A 162 -7.83 9.55 3.95
C ASN A 162 -8.47 10.48 2.91
N ARG A 163 -7.68 10.96 1.95
CA ARG A 163 -8.13 11.89 0.92
C ARG A 163 -7.31 11.66 -0.35
N LEU A 164 -7.97 11.88 -1.48
CA LEU A 164 -7.38 12.04 -2.78
C LEU A 164 -7.69 13.44 -3.33
N SER A 165 -6.75 13.98 -4.09
CA SER A 165 -6.89 15.19 -4.88
C SER A 165 -6.38 14.94 -6.29
N ILE A 166 -7.13 15.32 -7.30
CA ILE A 166 -6.70 15.28 -8.71
C ILE A 166 -6.64 16.73 -9.19
N ASP A 167 -5.54 17.11 -9.84
CA ASP A 167 -5.31 18.40 -10.49
C ASP A 167 -5.00 18.11 -11.96
N TYR A 168 -5.86 18.56 -12.87
CA TYR A 168 -5.70 18.31 -14.31
C TYR A 168 -4.83 19.37 -15.02
N GLY A 169 -4.20 20.28 -14.26
CA GLY A 169 -3.30 21.31 -14.76
C GLY A 169 -1.94 20.73 -15.20
N PRO A 170 -1.49 20.98 -16.44
CA PRO A 170 -0.18 20.51 -16.90
C PRO A 170 0.97 21.25 -16.20
N SER A 171 2.09 20.55 -16.05
CA SER A 171 3.35 21.09 -15.53
C SER A 171 4.56 20.38 -16.14
N GLY A 172 5.76 20.97 -16.04
CA GLY A 172 6.98 20.39 -16.65
C GLY A 172 7.33 18.97 -16.16
N SER A 173 6.87 18.61 -14.96
CA SER A 173 7.03 17.29 -14.34
C SER A 173 5.81 16.37 -14.44
N ALA A 174 4.66 16.90 -14.90
CA ALA A 174 3.36 16.22 -14.88
C ALA A 174 2.46 16.79 -15.98
N GLN A 175 2.62 16.28 -17.20
CA GLN A 175 2.00 16.83 -18.41
C GLN A 175 0.49 16.51 -18.51
N GLY A 176 0.07 15.34 -18.02
CA GLY A 176 -1.36 14.99 -17.90
C GLY A 176 -2.03 15.55 -16.65
N GLY A 177 -1.26 16.06 -15.69
CA GLY A 177 -1.74 16.51 -14.38
C GLY A 177 -1.15 15.70 -13.22
N ASN A 178 -1.66 15.95 -12.01
CA ASN A 178 -1.14 15.45 -10.74
C ASN A 178 -2.23 14.84 -9.85
N VAL A 179 -1.95 13.64 -9.34
CA VAL A 179 -2.77 12.91 -8.38
C VAL A 179 -2.06 12.90 -7.03
N THR A 180 -2.60 13.62 -6.05
CA THR A 180 -2.04 13.70 -4.70
C THR A 180 -2.92 12.95 -3.70
N PHE A 181 -2.36 11.89 -3.12
CA PHE A 181 -2.90 11.19 -1.98
C PHE A 181 -2.52 11.89 -0.67
N SER A 182 -3.37 11.79 0.35
CA SER A 182 -3.07 12.30 1.69
C SER A 182 -3.35 11.28 2.78
N LEU A 183 -2.45 11.22 3.76
CA LEU A 183 -2.58 10.38 4.94
C LEU A 183 -3.46 11.03 6.01
N LEU A 184 -3.93 10.19 6.95
CA LEU A 184 -4.55 10.68 8.17
C LEU A 184 -3.63 11.69 8.86
N SER A 185 -4.18 12.86 9.17
CA SER A 185 -3.41 13.98 9.73
C SER A 185 -3.88 14.30 11.15
N PRO A 186 -2.98 14.75 12.06
CA PRO A 186 -3.33 14.98 13.45
C PRO A 186 -4.51 15.94 13.66
N THR A 187 -5.52 15.50 14.43
CA THR A 187 -6.68 16.31 14.84
C THR A 187 -6.43 17.08 16.13
N VAL A 188 -7.24 18.12 16.39
CA VAL A 188 -7.23 18.83 17.68
C VAL A 188 -7.84 17.97 18.79
N PRO A 189 -9.11 17.52 18.72
CA PRO A 189 -9.64 16.56 19.67
C PRO A 189 -9.00 15.18 19.46
N TRP A 190 -8.86 14.41 20.54
CA TRP A 190 -8.48 12.99 20.42
C TRP A 190 -9.66 12.18 19.88
N GLN A 191 -9.38 11.37 18.87
CA GLN A 191 -10.30 10.53 18.13
C GLN A 191 -9.66 9.17 17.89
N THR A 192 -10.34 8.11 18.29
CA THR A 192 -10.03 6.73 17.92
C THR A 192 -11.10 6.27 16.93
N LYS A 193 -10.74 5.50 15.90
CA LYS A 193 -11.66 4.89 14.93
C LYS A 193 -11.26 3.43 14.68
N PHE A 194 -12.22 2.52 14.61
CA PHE A 194 -12.04 1.16 14.08
C PHE A 194 -13.00 0.96 12.92
N GLU A 195 -12.63 0.14 11.96
CA GLU A 195 -13.40 -0.13 10.76
C GLU A 195 -13.34 -1.62 10.49
N GLY A 196 -14.49 -2.25 10.23
CA GLY A 196 -14.57 -3.65 9.84
C GLY A 196 -15.47 -3.78 8.62
N THR A 197 -15.09 -4.57 7.63
CA THR A 197 -15.95 -4.91 6.48
C THR A 197 -15.81 -6.38 6.16
N VAL A 198 -16.92 -7.02 5.82
CA VAL A 198 -16.98 -8.38 5.27
C VAL A 198 -17.85 -8.38 4.01
N GLY A 199 -17.59 -9.25 3.06
CA GLY A 199 -18.36 -9.31 1.82
C GLY A 199 -18.13 -10.56 0.98
N SER A 200 -18.84 -10.62 -0.15
CA SER A 200 -18.74 -11.68 -1.15
C SER A 200 -17.30 -11.89 -1.62
N PHE A 201 -16.95 -13.13 -1.98
CA PHE A 201 -15.62 -13.52 -2.47
C PHE A 201 -14.49 -13.19 -1.48
N GLY A 202 -14.57 -13.72 -0.26
CA GLY A 202 -13.53 -13.63 0.78
C GLY A 202 -13.09 -12.20 1.15
N ARG A 203 -13.85 -11.18 0.74
CA ARG A 203 -13.57 -9.78 1.00
C ARG A 203 -13.70 -9.52 2.49
N ALA A 204 -12.58 -9.26 3.15
CA ALA A 204 -12.56 -8.81 4.54
C ALA A 204 -11.61 -7.61 4.66
N TYR A 205 -11.94 -6.68 5.55
CA TYR A 205 -11.13 -5.51 5.83
C TYR A 205 -11.25 -5.15 7.29
N ALA A 206 -10.13 -4.82 7.92
CA ALA A 206 -10.08 -4.30 9.27
C ALA A 206 -9.10 -3.13 9.31
N ALA A 207 -9.48 -2.02 9.93
CA ALA A 207 -8.57 -0.93 10.23
C ALA A 207 -8.78 -0.38 11.64
N PHE A 208 -7.70 0.18 12.17
CA PHE A 208 -7.67 0.93 13.41
C PHE A 208 -6.94 2.24 13.14
N SER A 209 -7.45 3.35 13.66
CA SER A 209 -6.76 4.63 13.62
C SER A 209 -6.96 5.41 14.90
N GLU A 210 -5.99 6.24 15.20
CA GLU A 210 -5.96 7.07 16.39
C GLU A 210 -5.29 8.39 16.04
N THR A 211 -5.92 9.50 16.39
CA THR A 211 -5.41 10.83 16.08
C THR A 211 -5.83 11.85 17.13
N GLY A 212 -4.97 12.83 17.41
CA GLY A 212 -5.25 13.85 18.40
C GLY A 212 -4.04 14.70 18.74
N THR A 213 -4.25 15.73 19.55
CA THR A 213 -3.20 16.66 20.00
C THR A 213 -3.10 16.70 21.52
N LEU A 214 -1.88 16.49 22.04
CA LEU A 214 -1.49 16.63 23.43
C LEU A 214 -0.52 17.81 23.57
N GLY A 215 -1.06 18.98 23.90
CA GLY A 215 -0.27 20.21 24.02
C GLY A 215 0.34 20.63 22.67
N LYS A 216 1.68 20.60 22.57
CA LYS A 216 2.41 20.89 21.33
C LYS A 216 2.61 19.68 20.42
N LEU A 217 2.30 18.47 20.88
CA LEU A 217 2.53 17.22 20.17
C LEU A 217 1.21 16.70 19.59
N ALA A 218 1.13 16.58 18.27
CA ALA A 218 -0.02 16.06 17.56
C ALA A 218 0.35 14.74 16.85
N ILE A 219 -0.52 13.74 16.93
CA ILE A 219 -0.27 12.38 16.46
C ILE A 219 -1.42 11.93 15.55
N ALA A 220 -1.09 11.14 14.53
CA ALA A 220 -2.03 10.34 13.76
C ALA A 220 -1.40 8.97 13.47
N PHE A 221 -2.16 7.91 13.67
CA PHE A 221 -1.80 6.54 13.36
C PHE A 221 -2.96 5.88 12.63
N LYS A 222 -2.67 5.07 11.62
CA LYS A 222 -3.65 4.20 10.95
C LYS A 222 -2.97 2.87 10.63
N HIS A 223 -3.57 1.76 11.04
CA HIS A 223 -3.22 0.42 10.61
C HIS A 223 -4.41 -0.18 9.86
N SER A 224 -4.15 -0.93 8.79
CA SER A 224 -5.18 -1.57 8.00
C SER A 224 -4.70 -2.91 7.45
N ALA A 225 -5.61 -3.87 7.36
CA ALA A 225 -5.42 -5.17 6.73
C ALA A 225 -6.67 -5.51 5.90
N ARG A 226 -6.48 -6.07 4.71
CA ARG A 226 -7.51 -6.41 3.74
C ARG A 226 -7.21 -7.77 3.12
N THR A 227 -8.20 -8.63 3.02
CA THR A 227 -8.23 -9.79 2.12
C THR A 227 -9.18 -9.51 0.97
N LEU A 228 -8.80 -9.89 -0.25
CA LEU A 228 -9.70 -10.00 -1.39
C LEU A 228 -9.46 -11.36 -2.03
N THR A 229 -10.50 -12.18 -2.14
CA THR A 229 -10.43 -13.47 -2.83
C THR A 229 -11.04 -13.31 -4.23
N SER A 230 -10.32 -13.77 -5.25
CA SER A 230 -10.86 -13.85 -6.61
C SER A 230 -12.07 -14.79 -6.67
N PRO A 231 -13.09 -14.51 -7.50
CA PRO A 231 -14.16 -15.47 -7.81
C PRO A 231 -13.69 -16.81 -8.39
N LEU A 232 -12.41 -16.91 -8.80
CA LEU A 232 -11.76 -18.13 -9.28
C LEU A 232 -10.99 -18.89 -8.18
N SER A 233 -10.82 -18.33 -6.98
CA SER A 233 -10.16 -19.03 -5.88
C SER A 233 -11.00 -20.23 -5.44
N GLY A 234 -10.35 -21.38 -5.23
CA GLY A 234 -11.00 -22.67 -5.00
C GLY A 234 -11.55 -23.36 -6.26
N ALA A 235 -11.57 -22.70 -7.43
CA ALA A 235 -12.08 -23.32 -8.65
C ALA A 235 -11.09 -24.35 -9.21
N GLN A 236 -11.62 -25.50 -9.65
CA GLN A 236 -10.84 -26.55 -10.31
C GLN A 236 -11.08 -26.52 -11.82
N TYR A 237 -10.04 -26.22 -12.57
CA TYR A 237 -10.00 -26.29 -14.02
C TYR A 237 -8.58 -26.67 -14.48
N VAL A 238 -8.44 -27.09 -15.73
CA VAL A 238 -7.13 -27.20 -16.38
C VAL A 238 -6.77 -25.83 -16.92
N ASP A 239 -5.56 -25.34 -16.66
CA ASP A 239 -5.02 -24.07 -17.15
C ASP A 239 -3.93 -24.29 -18.24
N TRP A 240 -3.12 -23.27 -18.54
CA TRP A 240 -1.96 -23.40 -19.44
C TRP A 240 -0.87 -24.33 -18.90
N SER A 241 -0.76 -24.51 -17.58
CA SER A 241 0.15 -25.51 -16.99
C SER A 241 -0.24 -26.94 -17.36
N GLY A 242 -1.47 -27.19 -17.83
CA GLY A 242 -1.97 -28.51 -18.18
C GLY A 242 -2.27 -29.39 -16.95
N LEU A 243 -2.26 -28.80 -15.75
CA LEU A 243 -2.64 -29.44 -14.50
C LEU A 243 -4.08 -29.06 -14.16
N ASN A 244 -4.87 -30.01 -13.65
CA ASN A 244 -6.14 -29.68 -13.01
C ASN A 244 -5.88 -29.54 -11.51
N TYR A 245 -6.07 -28.34 -10.95
CA TYR A 245 -5.82 -28.05 -9.55
C TYR A 245 -6.77 -26.98 -9.02
N SER A 246 -6.90 -26.90 -7.70
CA SER A 246 -7.62 -25.82 -7.03
C SER A 246 -6.83 -24.53 -7.18
N HIS A 247 -7.32 -23.60 -7.99
CA HIS A 247 -6.67 -22.33 -8.21
C HIS A 247 -6.71 -21.50 -6.92
N ALA A 248 -5.57 -20.96 -6.52
CA ALA A 248 -5.48 -19.97 -5.46
C ALA A 248 -5.54 -18.58 -6.11
N GLY A 249 -6.37 -17.70 -5.58
CA GLY A 249 -6.63 -16.37 -6.13
C GLY A 249 -6.81 -15.34 -5.05
N ASP A 250 -6.21 -15.56 -3.90
CA ASP A 250 -6.32 -14.70 -2.73
C ASP A 250 -5.25 -13.60 -2.79
N SER A 251 -5.61 -12.44 -2.26
CA SER A 251 -4.71 -11.33 -2.08
C SER A 251 -4.89 -10.76 -0.69
N TYR A 252 -3.76 -10.42 -0.06
CA TYR A 252 -3.69 -9.88 1.28
C TYR A 252 -2.86 -8.60 1.24
N THR A 253 -3.44 -7.49 1.68
CA THR A 253 -2.74 -6.20 1.76
C THR A 253 -2.85 -5.68 3.18
N GLN A 254 -1.73 -5.38 3.80
CA GLN A 254 -1.69 -4.78 5.13
C GLN A 254 -0.72 -3.60 5.15
N GLY A 255 -0.90 -2.68 6.08
CA GLY A 255 0.05 -1.60 6.29
C GLY A 255 -0.25 -0.74 7.50
N SER A 256 0.69 0.14 7.82
CA SER A 256 0.60 1.13 8.88
C SER A 256 1.15 2.46 8.40
N ALA A 257 0.43 3.54 8.71
CA ALA A 257 0.89 4.93 8.58
C ALA A 257 0.97 5.55 9.98
N PHE A 258 2.02 6.30 10.25
CA PHE A 258 2.25 7.01 11.50
C PHE A 258 2.79 8.41 11.21
N LYS A 259 2.15 9.43 11.76
CA LYS A 259 2.44 10.83 11.52
C LYS A 259 2.46 11.58 12.84
N VAL A 260 3.53 12.32 13.09
CA VAL A 260 3.71 13.15 14.28
C VAL A 260 3.96 14.58 13.82
N ARG A 261 3.41 15.56 14.52
CA ARG A 261 3.71 16.98 14.34
C ARG A 261 3.98 17.62 15.70
N TYR A 262 5.10 18.32 15.82
CA TYR A 262 5.49 19.07 17.01
C TYR A 262 5.50 20.57 16.71
N ALA A 263 4.62 21.32 17.36
CA ALA A 263 4.56 22.77 17.28
C ALA A 263 5.66 23.41 18.15
N ALA A 264 6.87 23.50 17.61
CA ALA A 264 8.02 24.10 18.30
C ALA A 264 7.69 25.54 18.79
N SER A 265 7.03 26.33 17.93
CA SER A 265 6.48 27.64 18.27
C SER A 265 5.15 27.88 17.55
N ASN A 266 4.50 29.03 17.78
CA ASN A 266 3.31 29.45 17.03
C ASN A 266 3.62 29.76 15.54
N ARG A 267 4.90 29.74 15.15
CA ARG A 267 5.41 30.01 13.80
C ARG A 267 6.33 28.89 13.26
N GLN A 268 6.39 27.73 13.92
CA GLN A 268 7.19 26.59 13.48
C GLN A 268 6.58 25.27 13.92
N SER A 269 6.40 24.34 12.98
CA SER A 269 6.01 22.96 13.25
C SER A 269 6.86 21.97 12.48
N ILE A 270 7.51 21.06 13.21
CA ILE A 270 8.24 19.93 12.66
C ILE A 270 7.28 18.75 12.55
N SER A 271 7.29 18.04 11.44
CA SER A 271 6.45 16.87 11.20
C SER A 271 7.24 15.68 10.66
N PHE A 272 6.84 14.50 11.08
CA PHE A 272 7.51 13.24 10.83
C PHE A 272 6.48 12.22 10.39
N THR A 273 6.73 11.53 9.29
CA THR A 273 5.80 10.58 8.67
C THR A 273 6.53 9.28 8.35
N LEU A 274 5.94 8.16 8.77
CA LEU A 274 6.32 6.81 8.38
C LEU A 274 5.12 6.13 7.73
N LEU A 275 5.36 5.36 6.68
CA LEU A 275 4.40 4.41 6.15
C LEU A 275 5.11 3.10 5.81
N ASN A 276 4.50 1.98 6.15
CA ASN A 276 4.90 0.64 5.71
C ASN A 276 3.67 -0.10 5.18
N SER A 277 3.82 -0.79 4.06
CA SER A 277 2.78 -1.58 3.42
C SER A 277 3.40 -2.87 2.90
N SER A 278 2.64 -3.96 2.95
CA SER A 278 2.98 -5.24 2.34
C SER A 278 1.78 -5.85 1.63
N LEU A 279 2.02 -6.36 0.44
CA LEU A 279 1.10 -7.09 -0.42
C LEU A 279 1.58 -8.54 -0.51
N TYR A 280 0.64 -9.48 -0.47
CA TYR A 280 0.78 -10.86 -0.95
C TYR A 280 -0.37 -11.10 -1.93
N GLN A 281 -0.11 -11.79 -3.02
CA GLN A 281 -1.14 -12.17 -3.99
C GLN A 281 -0.77 -13.49 -4.66
N ASP A 282 -1.71 -14.43 -4.71
CA ASP A 282 -1.53 -15.68 -5.45
C ASP A 282 -1.34 -15.43 -6.95
N GLY A 283 -0.55 -16.29 -7.58
CA GLY A 283 -0.32 -16.34 -9.02
C GLY A 283 -1.55 -16.86 -9.75
N LEU A 284 -2.62 -16.07 -9.78
CA LEU A 284 -3.81 -16.31 -10.59
C LEU A 284 -3.73 -15.51 -11.88
N CYS A 285 -3.88 -16.19 -13.01
CA CYS A 285 -4.10 -15.55 -14.29
C CYS A 285 -5.60 -15.56 -14.62
N THR A 286 -6.14 -14.41 -15.03
CA THR A 286 -7.59 -14.20 -15.19
C THR A 286 -8.02 -14.05 -16.64
N LEU A 287 -7.28 -14.63 -17.59
CA LEU A 287 -7.55 -14.59 -19.03
C LEU A 287 -8.00 -15.95 -19.57
N PHE A 288 -8.95 -15.95 -20.51
CA PHE A 288 -9.44 -17.12 -21.21
C PHE A 288 -9.69 -16.79 -22.69
N THR A 289 -8.62 -16.89 -23.48
CA THR A 289 -8.58 -16.62 -24.94
C THR A 289 -8.09 -17.83 -25.74
N THR A 290 -8.00 -18.98 -25.08
CA THR A 290 -7.33 -20.22 -25.49
C THR A 290 -8.22 -21.43 -25.18
N ILE A 291 -7.79 -22.66 -25.50
CA ILE A 291 -8.56 -23.89 -25.22
C ILE A 291 -8.77 -24.06 -23.70
N THR A 292 -7.72 -23.85 -22.90
CA THR A 292 -7.81 -23.72 -21.44
C THR A 292 -7.62 -22.27 -21.02
N PRO A 293 -8.14 -21.82 -19.87
CA PRO A 293 -7.77 -20.53 -19.31
C PRO A 293 -6.26 -20.43 -19.06
N CYS A 294 -5.74 -19.21 -19.04
CA CYS A 294 -4.36 -19.02 -18.62
C CYS A 294 -4.18 -19.37 -17.15
N GLY A 295 -2.95 -19.73 -16.82
CA GLY A 295 -2.54 -20.02 -15.45
C GLY A 295 -1.08 -20.42 -15.43
N TYR A 296 -0.55 -20.52 -14.23
CA TYR A 296 0.87 -20.77 -14.02
C TYR A 296 1.11 -22.15 -13.38
N GLY A 297 0.07 -22.87 -12.96
CA GLY A 297 0.20 -24.01 -12.05
C GLY A 297 0.14 -23.60 -10.57
N PRO A 298 0.11 -24.58 -9.65
CA PRO A 298 -0.09 -24.35 -8.21
C PRO A 298 1.11 -23.66 -7.54
N ASN A 299 0.87 -23.00 -6.41
CA ASN A 299 1.90 -22.44 -5.52
C ASN A 299 2.88 -21.45 -6.19
N ASN A 300 2.38 -20.65 -7.12
CA ASN A 300 3.05 -19.46 -7.65
C ASN A 300 2.45 -18.22 -7.00
N PHE A 301 3.24 -17.18 -6.70
CA PHE A 301 2.74 -15.98 -6.02
C PHE A 301 3.60 -14.73 -6.27
N TYR A 302 3.02 -13.59 -5.91
CA TYR A 302 3.67 -12.27 -5.85
C TYR A 302 3.69 -11.78 -4.41
N THR A 303 4.76 -11.08 -4.03
CA THR A 303 4.77 -10.23 -2.84
C THR A 303 5.21 -8.82 -3.21
N GLY A 304 4.74 -7.84 -2.45
CA GLY A 304 5.12 -6.44 -2.60
C GLY A 304 5.37 -5.82 -1.23
N GLN A 305 6.28 -4.85 -1.16
CA GLN A 305 6.49 -4.02 0.02
C GLN A 305 6.67 -2.57 -0.41
N PHE A 306 6.11 -1.63 0.34
CA PHE A 306 6.33 -0.20 0.16
C PHE A 306 6.60 0.44 1.52
N ARG A 307 7.66 1.24 1.62
CA ARG A 307 8.06 1.96 2.84
C ARG A 307 8.34 3.41 2.49
N LEU A 308 7.82 4.35 3.27
CA LEU A 308 8.10 5.78 3.17
C LEU A 308 8.52 6.34 4.52
N PHE A 309 9.50 7.23 4.49
CA PHE A 309 9.94 8.12 5.55
C PHE A 309 9.86 9.55 5.01
N SER A 310 9.35 10.49 5.81
CA SER A 310 9.45 11.92 5.53
C SER A 310 9.60 12.72 6.83
N LEU A 311 10.49 13.72 6.81
CA LEU A 311 10.70 14.70 7.87
C LEU A 311 10.56 16.09 7.24
N ALA A 312 9.61 16.89 7.71
CA ALA A 312 9.32 18.22 7.18
C ALA A 312 9.20 19.27 8.29
N ASP A 313 9.98 20.35 8.22
CA ASP A 313 9.88 21.52 9.09
C ASP A 313 9.20 22.66 8.35
N ALA A 314 8.06 23.13 8.86
CA ALA A 314 7.30 24.25 8.33
C ALA A 314 7.41 25.43 9.28
N PHE A 315 7.96 26.56 8.83
CA PHE A 315 8.23 27.74 9.64
C PHE A 315 7.88 29.05 8.93
N ALA A 316 7.66 30.12 9.69
CA ALA A 316 7.38 31.46 9.17
C ALA A 316 8.50 32.46 9.53
N ILE A 317 8.97 33.21 8.54
CA ILE A 317 9.92 34.33 8.68
C ILE A 317 9.17 35.61 8.29
N GLY A 318 8.85 36.45 9.28
CA GLY A 318 7.92 37.55 9.08
C GLY A 318 6.54 37.02 8.71
N ASP A 319 6.06 37.43 7.53
CA ASP A 319 4.80 36.95 6.93
C ASP A 319 5.05 35.91 5.81
N SER A 320 6.30 35.61 5.47
CA SER A 320 6.64 34.52 4.55
C SER A 320 6.60 33.17 5.26
N THR A 321 5.98 32.16 4.64
CA THR A 321 5.98 30.79 5.15
C THR A 321 6.87 29.89 4.30
N TRP A 322 7.56 28.94 4.92
CA TRP A 322 8.48 28.01 4.28
C TRP A 322 8.25 26.60 4.82
N THR A 323 8.35 25.59 3.96
CA THR A 323 8.39 24.18 4.36
C THR A 323 9.61 23.51 3.73
N VAL A 324 10.42 22.89 4.57
CA VAL A 324 11.63 22.15 4.21
C VAL A 324 11.42 20.69 4.54
N ALA A 325 11.41 19.81 3.55
CA ALA A 325 11.20 18.38 3.74
C ALA A 325 12.34 17.53 3.16
N HIS A 326 12.70 16.47 3.87
CA HIS A 326 13.56 15.39 3.40
C HIS A 326 12.80 14.07 3.51
N TYR A 327 12.79 13.29 2.43
CA TYR A 327 12.06 12.03 2.34
C TYR A 327 12.92 10.91 1.75
N ALA A 328 12.53 9.68 2.06
CA ALA A 328 13.05 8.49 1.40
C ALA A 328 11.96 7.42 1.34
N TYR A 329 11.85 6.71 0.22
CA TYR A 329 10.97 5.56 0.10
C TYR A 329 11.67 4.38 -0.57
N SER A 330 11.16 3.18 -0.32
CA SER A 330 11.57 1.96 -1.02
C SER A 330 10.36 1.12 -1.35
N SER A 331 10.23 0.71 -2.60
CA SER A 331 9.21 -0.23 -3.06
C SER A 331 9.86 -1.48 -3.65
N GLY A 332 9.52 -2.65 -3.15
CA GLY A 332 9.95 -3.94 -3.68
C GLY A 332 8.77 -4.77 -4.18
N THR A 333 8.97 -5.58 -5.22
CA THR A 333 8.09 -6.67 -5.62
C THR A 333 8.90 -7.90 -5.94
N ASP A 334 8.53 -9.05 -5.37
CA ASP A 334 9.14 -10.34 -5.67
C ASP A 334 8.07 -11.29 -6.23
N GLN A 335 8.31 -11.81 -7.43
CA GLN A 335 7.51 -12.81 -8.11
C GLN A 335 8.19 -14.17 -7.93
N ASN A 336 7.54 -15.08 -7.20
CA ASN A 336 7.99 -16.45 -7.02
C ASN A 336 7.12 -17.39 -7.87
N PHE A 337 7.60 -17.66 -9.09
CA PHE A 337 6.94 -18.51 -10.07
C PHE A 337 7.77 -19.79 -10.30
N GLN A 338 8.44 -20.30 -9.26
CA GLN A 338 9.30 -21.49 -9.33
C GLN A 338 8.52 -22.78 -9.63
N ASN A 339 7.22 -22.79 -9.35
CA ASN A 339 6.32 -23.89 -9.70
C ASN A 339 5.62 -23.64 -11.06
N GLN A 340 6.07 -22.64 -11.83
CA GLN A 340 5.45 -22.34 -13.12
C GLN A 340 5.67 -23.51 -14.08
N ALA A 341 4.58 -23.97 -14.70
CA ALA A 341 4.61 -24.97 -15.74
C ALA A 341 3.73 -24.57 -16.93
N PHE A 342 4.01 -25.17 -18.08
CA PHE A 342 3.29 -24.95 -19.33
C PHE A 342 3.16 -26.31 -20.05
N ALA A 343 1.93 -26.74 -20.32
CA ALA A 343 1.62 -28.08 -20.85
C ALA A 343 2.35 -29.24 -20.12
N LYS A 344 2.44 -29.16 -18.79
CA LYS A 344 3.15 -30.06 -17.85
C LYS A 344 4.68 -30.04 -17.93
N THR A 345 5.28 -29.18 -18.75
CA THR A 345 6.71 -28.89 -18.72
C THR A 345 6.98 -27.75 -17.71
N PRO A 346 7.83 -27.95 -16.70
CA PRO A 346 8.23 -26.86 -15.80
C PRO A 346 8.98 -25.75 -16.57
N ILE A 347 8.55 -24.51 -16.39
CA ILE A 347 9.21 -23.30 -16.90
C ILE A 347 9.32 -22.32 -15.71
N PRO A 348 10.15 -22.64 -14.70
CA PRO A 348 10.24 -21.85 -13.47
C PRO A 348 10.69 -20.42 -13.78
N ALA A 349 9.93 -19.45 -13.26
CA ALA A 349 10.24 -18.04 -13.38
C ALA A 349 10.47 -17.39 -12.01
N ALA A 350 11.32 -16.37 -11.97
CA ALA A 350 11.36 -15.43 -10.86
C ALA A 350 11.51 -14.00 -11.38
N GLY A 351 11.02 -13.06 -10.59
CA GLY A 351 11.20 -11.64 -10.81
C GLY A 351 11.45 -10.94 -9.48
N SER A 352 12.32 -9.95 -9.47
CA SER A 352 12.45 -9.01 -8.37
C SER A 352 12.60 -7.61 -8.94
N SER A 353 11.81 -6.67 -8.44
CA SER A 353 11.98 -5.24 -8.71
C SER A 353 12.11 -4.53 -7.39
N ASN A 354 13.08 -3.65 -7.25
CA ASN A 354 13.28 -2.83 -6.06
C ASN A 354 13.68 -1.42 -6.49
N ASN A 355 12.81 -0.46 -6.16
CA ASN A 355 13.05 0.97 -6.34
C ASN A 355 13.35 1.59 -4.98
N ARG A 356 14.41 2.39 -4.91
CA ARG A 356 14.76 3.17 -3.72
C ARG A 356 14.90 4.62 -4.13
N ALA A 357 14.22 5.50 -3.42
CA ALA A 357 14.23 6.92 -3.67
C ALA A 357 14.62 7.68 -2.40
N SER A 358 15.38 8.75 -2.54
CA SER A 358 15.58 9.76 -1.50
C SER A 358 15.57 11.14 -2.10
N GLY A 359 15.14 12.14 -1.35
CA GLY A 359 14.98 13.47 -1.88
C GLY A 359 14.73 14.54 -0.84
N PHE A 360 14.76 15.76 -1.33
CA PHE A 360 14.58 16.98 -0.59
C PHE A 360 13.62 17.88 -1.36
N SER A 361 12.73 18.57 -0.64
CA SER A 361 11.90 19.63 -1.20
C SER A 361 11.91 20.85 -0.29
N LEU A 362 12.06 22.02 -0.90
CA LEU A 362 11.89 23.33 -0.28
C LEU A 362 10.69 23.98 -0.95
N GLU A 363 9.69 24.41 -0.21
CA GLU A 363 8.65 25.29 -0.72
C GLU A 363 8.48 26.51 0.19
N GLY A 364 7.97 27.61 -0.36
CA GLY A 364 7.65 28.78 0.41
C GLY A 364 6.72 29.73 -0.31
N GLU A 365 5.94 30.48 0.47
CA GLU A 365 5.08 31.56 0.01
C GLU A 365 5.57 32.87 0.63
N ILE A 366 5.82 33.86 -0.22
CA ILE A 366 6.35 35.17 0.12
C ILE A 366 5.30 36.20 -0.31
N PRO A 367 4.57 36.84 0.62
CA PRO A 367 3.72 37.98 0.29
C PRO A 367 4.60 39.19 -0.05
N ILE A 368 4.38 39.79 -1.22
CA ILE A 368 5.08 40.97 -1.72
C ILE A 368 4.09 42.14 -1.69
N GLY A 369 3.83 42.67 -0.49
CA GLY A 369 2.79 43.67 -0.25
C GLY A 369 1.38 43.07 -0.22
N GLU A 370 0.36 43.88 -0.50
CA GLU A 370 -1.06 43.48 -0.37
C GLU A 370 -1.66 42.74 -1.59
N ARG A 371 -0.94 42.68 -2.71
CA ARG A 371 -1.48 42.22 -4.00
C ARG A 371 -0.73 41.05 -4.61
N ASP A 372 0.54 40.87 -4.28
CA ASP A 372 1.43 39.94 -4.95
C ASP A 372 1.83 38.81 -3.99
N HIS A 373 1.69 37.57 -4.45
CA HIS A 373 2.10 36.38 -3.70
C HIS A 373 3.05 35.56 -4.56
N LEU A 374 4.31 35.50 -4.17
CA LEU A 374 5.32 34.67 -4.82
C LEU A 374 5.43 33.33 -4.08
N TYR A 375 4.98 32.26 -4.73
CA TYR A 375 5.23 30.89 -4.32
C TYR A 375 6.44 30.33 -5.05
N ALA A 376 7.36 29.71 -4.32
CA ALA A 376 8.52 29.02 -4.86
C ALA A 376 8.54 27.58 -4.35
N ARG A 377 8.80 26.61 -5.23
CA ARG A 377 9.04 25.21 -4.87
C ARG A 377 10.27 24.69 -5.59
N MET A 378 11.13 24.00 -4.87
CA MET A 378 12.26 23.25 -5.37
C MET A 378 12.12 21.81 -4.89
N THR A 379 12.48 20.84 -5.73
CA THR A 379 12.46 19.41 -5.36
C THR A 379 13.58 18.70 -6.09
N GLN A 380 14.40 17.95 -5.34
CA GLN A 380 15.47 17.11 -5.85
C GLN A 380 15.26 15.68 -5.35
N THR A 381 15.28 14.71 -6.25
CA THR A 381 15.10 13.28 -5.94
C THR A 381 16.18 12.47 -6.62
N THR A 382 16.75 11.49 -5.93
CA THR A 382 17.56 10.43 -6.53
C THR A 382 16.80 9.12 -6.40
N VAL A 383 16.70 8.36 -7.49
CA VAL A 383 16.06 7.04 -7.49
C VAL A 383 16.98 6.02 -8.11
N THR A 384 17.09 4.87 -7.47
CA THR A 384 17.75 3.68 -8.01
C THR A 384 16.71 2.58 -8.16
N SER A 385 16.56 2.07 -9.37
CA SER A 385 15.66 0.99 -9.76
C SER A 385 16.49 -0.22 -10.18
N THR A 386 16.38 -1.30 -9.43
CA THR A 386 16.94 -2.62 -9.78
C THR A 386 15.81 -3.54 -10.23
N PHE A 387 15.96 -4.16 -11.41
CA PHE A 387 15.07 -5.20 -11.93
C PHE A 387 15.89 -6.44 -12.24
N ILE A 388 15.41 -7.60 -11.79
CA ILE A 388 15.96 -8.92 -12.07
C ILE A 388 14.80 -9.78 -12.55
N SER A 389 14.96 -10.49 -13.67
CA SER A 389 14.05 -11.55 -14.08
C SER A 389 14.84 -12.75 -14.58
N SER A 390 14.41 -13.94 -14.17
CA SER A 390 14.97 -15.21 -14.61
C SER A 390 13.86 -16.14 -15.10
N THR A 391 14.12 -16.77 -16.23
CA THR A 391 13.38 -17.92 -16.79
C THR A 391 14.41 -18.88 -17.42
N PRO A 392 14.04 -20.13 -17.79
CA PRO A 392 15.02 -21.07 -18.30
C PRO A 392 15.65 -20.57 -19.61
N GLY A 393 16.97 -20.39 -19.61
CA GLY A 393 17.72 -19.86 -20.75
C GLY A 393 17.74 -18.32 -20.88
N PHE A 394 17.06 -17.57 -20.00
CA PHE A 394 17.01 -16.11 -20.03
C PHE A 394 17.12 -15.52 -18.62
N LEU A 395 18.29 -14.96 -18.29
CA LEU A 395 18.51 -14.13 -17.11
C LEU A 395 18.74 -12.69 -17.57
N GLN A 396 17.94 -11.77 -17.03
CA GLN A 396 18.11 -10.34 -17.26
C GLN A 396 18.25 -9.62 -15.91
N GLN A 397 19.25 -8.76 -15.83
CA GLN A 397 19.44 -7.81 -14.73
C GLN A 397 19.60 -6.41 -15.31
N SER A 398 18.90 -5.45 -14.73
CA SER A 398 18.98 -4.03 -15.06
C SER A 398 19.07 -3.24 -13.76
N GLU A 399 20.06 -2.37 -13.65
CA GLU A 399 20.13 -1.34 -12.60
C GLU A 399 20.19 0.02 -13.27
N ARG A 400 19.32 0.93 -12.84
CA ARG A 400 19.26 2.31 -13.31
C ARG A 400 19.22 3.24 -12.11
N SER A 401 20.08 4.25 -12.10
CA SER A 401 19.94 5.38 -11.18
C SER A 401 19.59 6.63 -11.97
N ALA A 402 18.68 7.44 -11.44
CA ALA A 402 18.25 8.70 -12.02
C ALA A 402 18.28 9.81 -10.97
N HIS A 403 18.82 10.97 -11.36
CA HIS A 403 18.77 12.19 -10.54
C HIS A 403 17.77 13.16 -11.15
N TYR A 404 16.75 13.52 -10.39
CA TYR A 404 15.68 14.43 -10.75
C TYR A 404 15.81 15.75 -9.99
N GLY A 405 15.56 16.86 -10.67
CA GLY A 405 15.51 18.20 -10.09
C GLY A 405 14.42 19.04 -10.76
N SER A 406 13.66 19.79 -9.97
CA SER A 406 12.66 20.74 -10.45
C SER A 406 12.59 21.97 -9.58
N THR A 407 12.34 23.11 -10.22
CA THR A 407 12.12 24.41 -9.58
C THR A 407 10.90 25.07 -10.23
N THR A 408 9.86 25.30 -9.45
CA THR A 408 8.66 26.05 -9.81
C THR A 408 8.69 27.40 -9.13
N LEU A 409 8.41 28.46 -9.88
CA LEU A 409 8.11 29.80 -9.36
C LEU A 409 6.72 30.19 -9.87
N THR A 410 5.84 30.61 -8.98
CA THR A 410 4.49 31.06 -9.29
C THR A 410 4.25 32.41 -8.64
N ASP A 411 4.07 33.45 -9.43
CA ASP A 411 3.63 34.76 -8.97
C ASP A 411 2.12 34.90 -9.19
N THR A 412 1.41 35.42 -8.17
CA THR A 412 -0.03 35.71 -8.22
C THR A 412 -0.24 37.20 -7.96
N HIS A 413 -0.51 37.95 -9.02
CA HIS A 413 -0.77 39.39 -8.98
C HIS A 413 -2.28 39.67 -8.92
N ARG A 414 -2.74 40.29 -7.84
CA ARG A 414 -4.13 40.73 -7.66
C ARG A 414 -4.36 42.12 -8.25
N VAL A 415 -4.77 42.17 -9.52
CA VAL A 415 -5.09 43.43 -10.24
C VAL A 415 -6.17 44.22 -9.50
N ASN A 416 -7.24 43.54 -9.05
CA ASN A 416 -8.31 44.15 -8.26
C ASN A 416 -9.03 43.08 -7.38
N LYS A 417 -10.15 43.45 -6.74
CA LYS A 417 -10.88 42.52 -5.86
C LYS A 417 -11.40 41.25 -6.57
N ARG A 418 -11.63 41.30 -7.88
CA ARG A 418 -12.12 40.18 -8.70
C ARG A 418 -11.04 39.52 -9.55
N LEU A 419 -10.27 40.34 -10.29
CA LEU A 419 -9.29 39.85 -11.26
C LEU A 419 -7.94 39.55 -10.60
N ARG A 420 -7.46 38.33 -10.80
CA ARG A 420 -6.13 37.83 -10.44
C ARG A 420 -5.43 37.31 -11.68
N LEU A 421 -4.14 37.63 -11.81
CA LEU A 421 -3.25 37.09 -12.82
C LEU A 421 -2.25 36.16 -12.14
N ILE A 422 -1.95 35.03 -12.77
CA ILE A 422 -0.98 34.05 -12.28
C ILE A 422 0.05 33.83 -13.38
N ALA A 423 1.32 34.00 -13.05
CA ALA A 423 2.45 33.70 -13.92
C ALA A 423 3.30 32.63 -13.25
N ARG A 424 3.43 31.46 -13.88
CA ARG A 424 4.23 30.33 -13.39
C ARG A 424 5.33 30.00 -14.37
N GLY A 425 6.52 29.68 -13.85
CA GLY A 425 7.62 29.09 -14.60
C GLY A 425 8.13 27.84 -13.89
N ASP A 426 8.32 26.75 -14.62
CA ASP A 426 8.92 25.52 -14.11
C ASP A 426 10.19 25.19 -14.90
N PHE A 427 11.30 25.03 -14.18
CA PHE A 427 12.51 24.37 -14.68
C PHE A 427 12.51 22.91 -14.21
N THR A 428 12.86 21.96 -15.08
CA THR A 428 12.83 20.53 -14.77
C THR A 428 13.96 19.79 -15.49
N SER A 429 14.71 18.96 -14.78
CA SER A 429 15.83 18.17 -15.32
C SER A 429 15.83 16.75 -14.74
N ILE A 430 16.13 15.76 -15.57
CA ILE A 430 16.55 14.43 -15.11
C ILE A 430 17.94 14.10 -15.67
N SER A 431 18.69 13.24 -14.98
CA SER A 431 20.00 12.77 -15.45
C SER A 431 19.93 12.29 -16.90
N ASP A 432 21.02 12.53 -17.63
CA ASP A 432 21.18 12.17 -19.06
C ASP A 432 20.27 12.96 -20.04
N THR A 433 19.44 13.88 -19.54
CA THR A 433 18.63 14.82 -20.36
C THR A 433 19.07 16.26 -20.18
N LYS A 434 18.74 17.12 -21.17
CA LYS A 434 18.88 18.57 -21.01
C LYS A 434 17.72 19.12 -20.18
N GLY A 435 18.02 20.00 -19.24
CA GLY A 435 17.01 20.73 -18.48
C GLY A 435 16.00 21.43 -19.40
N THR A 436 14.73 21.34 -19.02
CA THR A 436 13.59 21.92 -19.72
C THR A 436 13.06 23.12 -18.95
N LEU A 437 12.52 24.08 -19.69
CA LEU A 437 11.80 25.23 -19.15
C LEU A 437 10.36 25.17 -19.69
N SER A 438 9.41 25.46 -18.82
CA SER A 438 8.01 25.65 -19.17
C SER A 438 7.43 26.85 -18.42
N GLY A 439 6.32 27.38 -18.93
CA GLY A 439 5.62 28.48 -18.30
C GLY A 439 4.11 28.40 -18.51
N GLN A 440 3.38 28.97 -17.56
CA GLN A 440 1.93 29.10 -17.57
C GLN A 440 1.55 30.55 -17.30
N LEU A 441 0.55 31.04 -18.01
CA LEU A 441 -0.17 32.26 -17.68
C LEU A 441 -1.62 31.90 -17.44
N ALA A 442 -2.21 32.39 -16.35
CA ALA A 442 -3.63 32.26 -16.09
C ALA A 442 -4.25 33.58 -15.63
N ALA A 443 -5.51 33.78 -15.94
CA ALA A 443 -6.35 34.85 -15.43
C ALA A 443 -7.57 34.23 -14.75
N ILE A 444 -7.93 34.72 -13.57
CA ILE A 444 -9.11 34.32 -12.81
C ILE A 444 -9.92 35.58 -12.52
N ASP A 445 -11.20 35.62 -12.94
CA ASP A 445 -12.14 36.70 -12.63
C ASP A 445 -13.22 36.20 -11.68
N GLU A 446 -13.11 36.58 -10.41
CA GLU A 446 -14.07 36.29 -9.34
C GLU A 446 -15.24 37.30 -9.41
N PHE A 447 -16.17 37.13 -10.35
CA PHE A 447 -17.33 38.02 -10.55
C PHE A 447 -18.11 38.31 -9.25
N SER A 448 -18.24 37.26 -8.42
CA SER A 448 -18.82 37.28 -7.07
C SER A 448 -18.19 36.16 -6.23
N PRO A 449 -18.37 36.12 -4.89
CA PRO A 449 -17.88 35.01 -4.07
C PRO A 449 -18.44 33.62 -4.44
N GLU A 450 -19.54 33.59 -5.19
CA GLU A 450 -20.19 32.36 -5.68
C GLU A 450 -19.82 32.02 -7.13
N LYS A 451 -19.14 32.93 -7.86
CA LYS A 451 -18.91 32.78 -9.32
C LYS A 451 -17.54 33.22 -9.75
N ALA A 452 -16.80 32.32 -10.38
CA ALA A 452 -15.51 32.59 -10.99
C ALA A 452 -15.45 32.03 -12.42
N ALA A 453 -14.66 32.68 -13.27
CA ALA A 453 -14.16 32.07 -14.49
C ALA A 453 -12.63 32.11 -14.47
N SER A 454 -11.99 31.07 -15.02
CA SER A 454 -10.55 31.09 -15.27
C SER A 454 -10.24 30.75 -16.72
N VAL A 455 -9.15 31.31 -17.22
CA VAL A 455 -8.51 30.88 -18.48
C VAL A 455 -7.03 30.72 -18.21
N SER A 456 -6.45 29.59 -18.60
CA SER A 456 -5.01 29.36 -18.52
C SER A 456 -4.43 28.89 -19.85
N ALA A 457 -3.20 29.31 -20.12
CA ALA A 457 -2.39 28.86 -21.23
C ALA A 457 -1.03 28.39 -20.69
N TYR A 458 -0.60 27.20 -21.09
CA TYR A 458 0.66 26.57 -20.72
C TYR A 458 1.46 26.28 -21.99
N VAL A 459 2.76 26.58 -21.96
CA VAL A 459 3.71 26.21 -23.00
C VAL A 459 4.97 25.67 -22.33
N GLY A 460 5.35 24.45 -22.69
CA GLY A 460 6.46 23.77 -22.03
C GLY A 460 7.12 22.69 -22.84
N ARG A 461 8.18 22.16 -22.23
CA ARG A 461 8.73 20.85 -22.56
C ARG A 461 8.72 20.01 -21.30
N GLY A 462 8.36 18.75 -21.44
CA GLY A 462 8.53 17.80 -20.37
C GLY A 462 9.83 17.02 -20.52
N VAL A 463 10.18 16.35 -19.43
CA VAL A 463 11.31 15.44 -19.38
C VAL A 463 10.77 14.02 -19.32
N ASN A 464 10.95 13.29 -20.41
CA ASN A 464 10.77 11.85 -20.43
C ASN A 464 12.16 11.22 -20.24
N PRO A 465 12.36 10.34 -19.24
CA PRO A 465 13.57 9.53 -19.13
C PRO A 465 13.63 8.53 -20.29
N ASP A 466 14.82 7.99 -20.59
CA ASP A 466 14.94 6.88 -21.55
C ASP A 466 13.91 5.77 -21.27
N ALA A 467 13.42 5.15 -22.33
CA ALA A 467 12.24 4.31 -22.30
C ALA A 467 12.39 3.09 -21.36
N SER A 468 11.25 2.52 -21.00
CA SER A 468 11.18 1.37 -20.11
C SER A 468 12.11 0.25 -20.57
N THR A 469 12.93 -0.26 -19.63
CA THR A 469 13.83 -1.41 -19.84
C THR A 469 13.09 -2.75 -19.87
N THR A 470 11.79 -2.73 -20.17
CA THR A 470 10.95 -3.92 -20.30
C THR A 470 11.59 -4.87 -21.31
N PRO A 471 11.97 -6.09 -20.91
CA PRO A 471 12.48 -7.08 -21.86
C PRO A 471 11.42 -7.43 -22.90
N ILE A 472 11.87 -7.99 -24.01
CA ILE A 472 10.98 -8.76 -24.86
C ILE A 472 10.47 -9.97 -24.09
N SER A 473 9.15 -10.15 -24.02
CA SER A 473 8.55 -11.34 -23.42
C SER A 473 9.06 -12.60 -24.11
N ALA A 474 9.48 -13.60 -23.35
CA ALA A 474 9.85 -14.90 -23.91
C ALA A 474 8.64 -15.54 -24.62
N PRO A 475 8.83 -16.45 -25.61
CA PRO A 475 7.73 -17.06 -26.33
C PRO A 475 6.69 -17.75 -25.43
N GLY A 476 7.12 -18.39 -24.34
CA GLY A 476 6.22 -19.00 -23.34
C GLY A 476 5.49 -18.01 -22.42
N GLN A 477 5.84 -16.72 -22.47
CA GLN A 477 5.18 -15.63 -21.74
C GLN A 477 4.22 -14.82 -22.63
N LEU A 478 4.13 -15.14 -23.93
CA LEU A 478 3.17 -14.49 -24.83
C LEU A 478 1.73 -14.84 -24.44
N VAL A 479 0.84 -13.87 -24.54
CA VAL A 479 -0.59 -14.01 -24.36
C VAL A 479 -1.21 -14.50 -25.68
N TYR A 480 -1.50 -15.80 -25.77
CA TYR A 480 -2.10 -16.41 -26.96
C TYR A 480 -3.61 -16.15 -27.03
N ASN A 481 -4.11 -15.91 -28.24
CA ASN A 481 -5.53 -15.77 -28.54
C ASN A 481 -5.89 -16.59 -29.79
N CYS A 482 -6.57 -17.72 -29.58
CA CYS A 482 -6.92 -18.65 -30.65
C CYS A 482 -8.09 -18.16 -31.51
N ALA A 483 -8.94 -17.27 -30.99
CA ALA A 483 -10.08 -16.73 -31.73
C ALA A 483 -9.66 -15.70 -32.79
N SER A 484 -8.58 -14.95 -32.54
CA SER A 484 -7.98 -14.01 -33.50
C SER A 484 -6.71 -14.53 -34.17
N HIS A 485 -6.31 -15.77 -33.89
CA HIS A 485 -5.05 -16.38 -34.31
C HIS A 485 -3.84 -15.45 -34.11
N SER A 486 -3.70 -14.88 -32.91
CA SER A 486 -2.68 -13.88 -32.58
C SER A 486 -2.05 -14.11 -31.22
N ALA A 487 -0.87 -13.56 -30.97
CA ALA A 487 -0.26 -13.51 -29.64
C ALA A 487 0.23 -12.11 -29.27
N ILE A 488 0.17 -11.75 -27.99
CA ILE A 488 0.56 -10.43 -27.46
C ILE A 488 1.64 -10.59 -26.39
N GLY A 489 2.77 -9.91 -26.53
CA GLY A 489 3.82 -9.79 -25.50
C GLY A 489 4.06 -8.34 -25.09
N ALA A 490 5.10 -8.12 -24.30
CA ALA A 490 5.71 -6.81 -24.09
C ALA A 490 7.08 -6.76 -24.79
N ALA A 491 7.53 -5.56 -25.18
CA ALA A 491 8.85 -5.33 -25.75
C ALA A 491 9.45 -3.99 -25.30
N PRO A 492 10.79 -3.82 -25.38
CA PRO A 492 11.46 -2.55 -25.12
C PRO A 492 10.82 -1.39 -25.88
N GLY A 493 10.72 -0.24 -25.20
CA GLY A 493 10.31 1.01 -25.81
C GLY A 493 11.42 1.68 -26.61
N SER A 494 11.05 2.67 -27.44
CA SER A 494 12.02 3.60 -28.04
C SER A 494 12.13 4.86 -27.19
N ASN A 495 13.35 5.25 -26.81
CA ASN A 495 13.58 6.45 -26.00
C ASN A 495 12.97 7.70 -26.68
N SER A 496 12.29 8.55 -25.91
CA SER A 496 11.85 9.86 -26.40
C SER A 496 12.83 10.94 -25.95
N SER A 497 13.37 11.71 -26.89
CA SER A 497 13.86 13.06 -26.58
C SER A 497 12.72 13.92 -26.04
N SER A 498 13.03 14.94 -25.23
CA SER A 498 12.06 15.90 -24.64
C SER A 498 10.85 16.21 -25.54
N ASN A 499 9.66 15.92 -25.05
CA ASN A 499 8.40 16.32 -25.67
C ASN A 499 8.16 17.84 -25.49
N SER A 500 7.27 18.42 -26.30
CA SER A 500 6.80 19.79 -26.10
C SER A 500 5.28 19.83 -26.02
N LEU A 501 4.75 20.42 -24.95
CA LEU A 501 3.33 20.53 -24.67
C LEU A 501 2.87 21.99 -24.78
N GLN A 502 1.78 22.20 -25.49
CA GLN A 502 1.01 23.44 -25.49
C GLN A 502 -0.39 23.11 -25.02
N ALA A 503 -0.91 23.82 -24.03
CA ALA A 503 -2.23 23.56 -23.47
C ALA A 503 -2.97 24.87 -23.19
N VAL A 504 -4.28 24.85 -23.40
CA VAL A 504 -5.20 25.93 -23.04
C VAL A 504 -6.39 25.30 -22.32
N SER A 505 -6.82 25.91 -21.23
CA SER A 505 -8.03 25.54 -20.50
C SER A 505 -8.85 26.76 -20.15
N ALA A 506 -10.16 26.58 -20.06
CA ALA A 506 -11.09 27.55 -19.50
C ALA A 506 -11.99 26.84 -18.48
N THR A 507 -12.17 27.43 -17.30
CA THR A 507 -13.12 26.96 -16.28
C THR A 507 -14.21 28.00 -16.03
N TRP A 508 -15.38 27.50 -15.66
CA TRP A 508 -16.48 28.29 -15.13
C TRP A 508 -17.01 27.60 -13.87
N ASP A 509 -17.07 28.34 -12.78
CA ASP A 509 -17.42 27.89 -11.45
C ASP A 509 -18.62 28.71 -10.94
N ASP A 510 -19.71 28.04 -10.55
CA ASP A 510 -20.92 28.65 -10.00
C ASP A 510 -21.39 27.86 -8.76
N SER A 511 -20.89 28.27 -7.58
CA SER A 511 -21.13 27.69 -6.26
C SER A 511 -22.14 28.53 -5.48
N LYS A 512 -23.43 28.23 -5.68
CA LYS A 512 -24.54 28.78 -4.90
C LYS A 512 -24.80 27.93 -3.66
N PRO A 513 -25.45 28.45 -2.60
CA PRO A 513 -25.76 27.72 -1.36
C PRO A 513 -26.59 26.42 -1.50
N ARG A 514 -27.08 26.09 -2.71
CA ARG A 514 -27.85 24.88 -3.04
C ARG A 514 -27.49 24.28 -4.41
N SER A 515 -26.41 24.74 -5.05
CA SER A 515 -25.98 24.17 -6.33
C SER A 515 -24.55 24.56 -6.63
N GLU A 516 -23.70 23.57 -6.88
CA GLU A 516 -22.33 23.75 -7.34
C GLU A 516 -22.26 23.25 -8.78
N LEU A 517 -21.82 24.11 -9.70
CA LEU A 517 -21.58 23.76 -11.10
C LEU A 517 -20.14 24.13 -11.45
N HIS A 518 -19.36 23.14 -11.88
CA HIS A 518 -18.03 23.29 -12.44
C HIS A 518 -18.06 22.84 -13.90
N LEU A 519 -17.69 23.73 -14.81
CA LEU A 519 -17.52 23.45 -16.23
C LEU A 519 -16.07 23.72 -16.61
N GLN A 520 -15.47 22.83 -17.40
CA GLN A 520 -14.12 22.97 -17.90
C GLN A 520 -14.10 22.59 -19.39
N ALA A 521 -13.47 23.42 -20.21
CA ALA A 521 -13.06 23.04 -21.56
C ALA A 521 -11.53 23.07 -21.64
N TYR A 522 -10.93 22.11 -22.33
CA TYR A 522 -9.47 22.03 -22.49
C TYR A 522 -9.08 21.58 -23.89
N ALA A 523 -7.92 22.06 -24.34
CA ALA A 523 -7.24 21.60 -25.53
C ALA A 523 -5.73 21.59 -25.27
N GLN A 524 -5.08 20.49 -25.57
CA GLN A 524 -3.64 20.27 -25.40
C GLN A 524 -3.08 19.63 -26.66
N SER A 525 -1.91 20.08 -27.10
CA SER A 525 -1.13 19.47 -28.17
C SER A 525 0.27 19.18 -27.67
N GLU A 526 0.63 17.91 -27.70
CA GLU A 526 1.94 17.41 -27.34
C GLU A 526 2.67 16.97 -28.62
N ARG A 527 3.96 17.28 -28.75
CA ARG A 527 4.80 16.85 -29.86
C ARG A 527 5.97 16.02 -29.39
N SER A 528 6.36 15.05 -30.20
CA SER A 528 7.37 14.04 -29.86
C SER A 528 7.05 13.28 -28.55
N ALA A 529 5.76 13.12 -28.25
CA ALA A 529 5.23 12.39 -27.12
C ALA A 529 5.63 10.90 -27.16
N SER A 530 5.46 10.26 -26.01
CA SER A 530 5.54 8.81 -25.84
C SER A 530 4.13 8.22 -25.87
N LEU A 531 3.93 7.14 -26.61
CA LEU A 531 2.67 6.40 -26.69
C LEU A 531 2.91 4.91 -26.47
N SER A 532 2.33 4.37 -25.42
CA SER A 532 2.26 2.92 -25.17
C SER A 532 1.16 2.29 -26.04
N THR A 533 1.52 1.38 -26.96
CA THR A 533 0.57 0.76 -27.89
C THR A 533 1.06 -0.61 -28.40
N LEU A 534 0.21 -1.31 -29.18
CA LEU A 534 0.54 -2.60 -29.79
C LEU A 534 1.22 -2.42 -31.15
N VAL A 535 2.43 -2.97 -31.26
CA VAL A 535 3.26 -2.95 -32.48
C VAL A 535 3.46 -4.37 -32.99
N ASN A 536 3.22 -4.58 -34.28
CA ASN A 536 3.39 -5.89 -34.91
C ASN A 536 4.87 -6.32 -34.95
N ALA A 537 5.16 -7.62 -34.80
CA ALA A 537 6.54 -8.12 -34.77
C ALA A 537 7.34 -7.78 -36.04
N LEU A 538 6.67 -7.72 -37.21
CA LEU A 538 7.30 -7.34 -38.49
C LEU A 538 7.71 -5.86 -38.58
N ALA A 539 7.28 -5.00 -37.65
CA ALA A 539 7.68 -3.61 -37.58
C ALA A 539 9.00 -3.39 -36.82
N PHE A 540 9.49 -4.41 -36.09
CA PHE A 540 10.79 -4.37 -35.42
C PHE A 540 11.92 -4.84 -36.37
N PRO A 541 13.18 -4.42 -36.16
CA PRO A 541 14.31 -4.93 -36.93
C PRO A 541 14.46 -6.44 -36.78
N GLY A 542 14.83 -7.15 -37.85
CA GLY A 542 14.95 -8.62 -37.82
C GLY A 542 15.97 -9.17 -36.80
N SER A 543 16.94 -8.37 -36.39
CA SER A 543 17.93 -8.70 -35.34
C SER A 543 17.44 -8.47 -33.90
N PHE A 544 16.20 -7.99 -33.71
CA PHE A 544 15.61 -7.70 -32.40
C PHE A 544 15.16 -8.99 -31.67
N PHE A 545 14.85 -10.03 -32.44
CA PHE A 545 14.42 -11.32 -31.94
C PHE A 545 15.56 -12.35 -32.05
N PRO A 546 15.71 -13.28 -31.08
CA PRO A 546 16.50 -14.49 -31.27
C PRO A 546 16.03 -15.28 -32.50
N SER A 547 16.95 -15.99 -33.16
CA SER A 547 16.69 -16.74 -34.42
C SER A 547 15.46 -17.65 -34.35
N ASP A 548 15.28 -18.31 -33.21
CA ASP A 548 14.25 -19.35 -33.03
C ASP A 548 12.99 -18.81 -32.34
N TYR A 549 12.93 -17.52 -31.99
CA TYR A 549 11.85 -16.91 -31.21
C TYR A 549 10.46 -17.21 -31.77
N PHE A 550 10.28 -17.02 -33.09
CA PHE A 550 9.01 -17.25 -33.76
C PHE A 550 8.69 -18.74 -33.96
N ILE A 551 9.72 -19.58 -34.06
CA ILE A 551 9.57 -21.05 -34.13
C ILE A 551 9.07 -21.57 -32.78
N ASP A 552 9.64 -21.07 -31.68
CA ASP A 552 9.20 -21.41 -30.33
C ASP A 552 7.80 -20.84 -30.03
N ALA A 553 7.49 -19.60 -30.45
CA ALA A 553 6.14 -19.04 -30.29
C ALA A 553 5.08 -19.87 -31.04
N ALA A 554 5.37 -20.31 -32.27
CA ALA A 554 4.51 -21.24 -32.99
C ALA A 554 4.42 -22.62 -32.29
N ARG A 555 5.53 -23.12 -31.72
CA ARG A 555 5.51 -24.36 -30.92
C ARG A 555 4.59 -24.25 -29.70
N PHE A 556 4.64 -23.15 -28.97
CA PHE A 556 3.78 -22.88 -27.81
C PHE A 556 2.31 -22.74 -28.20
N ASN A 557 1.99 -22.00 -29.28
CA ASN A 557 0.64 -21.90 -29.84
C ASN A 557 0.03 -23.27 -30.14
N ASN A 558 0.82 -24.17 -30.71
CA ASN A 558 0.38 -25.49 -31.17
C ASN A 558 0.25 -26.52 -30.04
N LEU A 559 0.55 -26.17 -28.78
CA LEU A 559 0.34 -27.07 -27.65
C LEU A 559 -1.16 -27.32 -27.40
N PRO A 560 -1.57 -28.55 -26.99
CA PRO A 560 -2.98 -28.91 -26.83
C PRO A 560 -3.76 -28.10 -25.78
N THR A 561 -3.08 -27.47 -24.82
CA THR A 561 -3.68 -26.58 -23.82
C THR A 561 -3.90 -25.16 -24.35
N ILE A 562 -3.16 -24.75 -25.39
CA ILE A 562 -3.17 -23.37 -25.89
C ILE A 562 -4.15 -23.24 -27.06
N CYS A 563 -3.73 -23.47 -28.29
CA CYS A 563 -4.61 -23.47 -29.46
C CYS A 563 -4.73 -24.83 -30.14
N GLY A 564 -3.77 -25.75 -29.94
CA GLY A 564 -3.81 -27.09 -30.54
C GLY A 564 -3.88 -27.15 -32.08
N THR A 565 -3.74 -25.99 -32.75
CA THR A 565 -3.85 -25.87 -34.21
C THR A 565 -2.53 -26.22 -34.89
N SER A 566 -2.59 -26.77 -36.11
CA SER A 566 -1.43 -26.85 -37.01
C SER A 566 -1.15 -25.56 -37.78
N ALA A 567 -2.02 -24.55 -37.66
CA ALA A 567 -1.84 -23.24 -38.27
C ALA A 567 -0.61 -22.55 -37.66
N LEU A 568 0.40 -22.26 -38.48
CA LEU A 568 1.65 -21.66 -38.03
C LEU A 568 1.41 -20.20 -37.60
N LEU A 569 1.65 -19.90 -36.33
CA LEU A 569 1.67 -18.52 -35.84
C LEU A 569 2.86 -17.79 -36.46
N THR A 570 2.60 -16.84 -37.36
CA THR A 570 3.63 -16.06 -38.07
C THR A 570 3.96 -14.76 -37.33
N PRO A 571 5.10 -14.09 -37.63
CA PRO A 571 5.39 -12.76 -37.08
C PRO A 571 4.29 -11.71 -37.35
N ALA A 572 3.54 -11.85 -38.46
CA ALA A 572 2.40 -10.99 -38.77
C ALA A 572 1.25 -11.09 -37.75
N GLN A 573 1.22 -12.14 -36.94
CA GLN A 573 0.19 -12.42 -35.94
C GLN A 573 0.66 -12.15 -34.50
N ILE A 574 1.91 -11.71 -34.33
CA ILE A 574 2.51 -11.46 -33.02
C ILE A 574 2.64 -9.95 -32.82
N TYR A 575 2.18 -9.47 -31.68
CA TYR A 575 2.11 -8.06 -31.32
C TYR A 575 2.84 -7.84 -29.99
N PHE A 576 3.44 -6.67 -29.82
CA PHE A 576 4.12 -6.30 -28.59
C PHE A 576 3.60 -4.97 -28.08
N GLU A 577 3.22 -4.93 -26.81
CA GLU A 577 3.00 -3.70 -26.06
C GLU A 577 4.37 -3.03 -25.83
N THR A 578 4.53 -1.85 -26.41
CA THR A 578 5.78 -1.07 -26.37
C THR A 578 5.46 0.42 -26.34
N THR A 579 6.29 1.20 -25.65
CA THR A 579 6.20 2.66 -25.62
C THR A 579 7.04 3.25 -26.76
N LEU A 580 6.39 3.78 -27.78
CA LEU A 580 7.05 4.43 -28.91
C LEU A 580 7.09 5.95 -28.77
N SER A 581 8.19 6.55 -29.21
CA SER A 581 8.41 7.99 -29.22
C SER A 581 8.20 8.60 -30.61
N GLY A 582 8.14 9.93 -30.67
CA GLY A 582 7.93 10.65 -31.93
C GLY A 582 6.45 10.65 -32.36
N VAL A 583 5.54 10.68 -31.39
CA VAL A 583 4.09 10.79 -31.62
C VAL A 583 3.64 12.21 -31.32
N ASP A 584 2.92 12.84 -32.23
CA ASP A 584 2.22 14.09 -31.96
C ASP A 584 0.81 13.74 -31.48
N MET A 585 0.43 14.20 -30.28
CA MET A 585 -0.87 13.92 -29.66
C MET A 585 -1.68 15.21 -29.49
N VAL A 586 -2.99 15.12 -29.65
CA VAL A 586 -3.95 16.18 -29.34
C VAL A 586 -5.00 15.62 -28.40
N PHE A 587 -5.07 16.21 -27.21
CA PHE A 587 -6.06 15.96 -26.17
C PHE A 587 -7.03 17.12 -26.16
N SER A 588 -8.32 16.87 -26.24
CA SER A 588 -9.32 17.95 -26.21
C SER A 588 -10.61 17.44 -25.60
N GLY A 589 -11.26 18.25 -24.77
CA GLY A 589 -12.45 17.78 -24.09
C GLY A 589 -13.23 18.85 -23.34
N ILE A 590 -14.40 18.42 -22.88
CA ILE A 590 -15.27 19.19 -22.00
C ILE A 590 -15.61 18.30 -20.81
N ARG A 591 -15.48 18.86 -19.61
CA ARG A 591 -15.85 18.22 -18.35
C ARG A 591 -16.89 19.09 -17.65
N ALA A 592 -17.92 18.45 -17.13
CA ALA A 592 -18.99 19.10 -16.38
C ALA A 592 -19.23 18.31 -15.09
N GLN A 593 -19.22 19.00 -13.95
CA GLN A 593 -19.62 18.46 -12.66
C GLN A 593 -20.72 19.35 -12.10
N TRP A 594 -21.81 18.73 -11.67
CA TRP A 594 -22.94 19.42 -11.06
C TRP A 594 -23.39 18.69 -9.79
N ARG A 595 -23.60 19.46 -8.73
CA ARG A 595 -24.13 18.99 -7.44
C ARG A 595 -25.28 19.88 -7.02
N ALA A 596 -26.43 19.31 -6.67
CA ALA A 596 -27.55 20.06 -6.10
C ALA A 596 -28.46 19.19 -5.21
N PRO A 597 -28.89 19.69 -4.03
CA PRO A 597 -30.09 19.19 -3.35
C PRO A 597 -31.36 19.30 -4.24
N LEU A 598 -31.97 18.16 -4.54
CA LEU A 598 -33.29 17.99 -5.12
C LEU A 598 -34.37 17.96 -4.01
N GLY A 599 -34.45 19.03 -3.23
CA GLY A 599 -35.33 19.16 -2.06
C GLY A 599 -34.56 19.27 -0.76
N LYS A 600 -35.13 18.73 0.34
CA LYS A 600 -34.42 18.66 1.64
C LYS A 600 -33.56 17.40 1.76
N ALA A 601 -34.15 16.26 1.40
CA ALA A 601 -33.60 14.95 1.73
C ALA A 601 -32.85 14.28 0.57
N LEU A 602 -32.89 14.79 -0.66
CA LEU A 602 -32.22 14.18 -1.81
C LEU A 602 -31.15 15.14 -2.33
N THR A 603 -29.93 14.66 -2.49
CA THR A 603 -28.85 15.34 -3.21
C THR A 603 -28.50 14.55 -4.45
N MET A 604 -28.31 15.24 -5.58
CA MET A 604 -27.78 14.66 -6.80
C MET A 604 -26.40 15.24 -7.07
N GLU A 605 -25.47 14.37 -7.43
CA GLU A 605 -24.11 14.69 -7.89
C GLU A 605 -23.94 14.01 -9.25
N SER A 606 -23.52 14.72 -10.28
CA SER A 606 -23.26 14.15 -11.60
C SER A 606 -22.01 14.76 -12.21
N THR A 607 -21.19 13.91 -12.81
CA THR A 607 -19.93 14.28 -13.46
C THR A 607 -19.91 13.66 -14.84
N ALA A 608 -19.58 14.41 -15.88
CA ALA A 608 -19.43 13.89 -17.24
C ALA A 608 -18.19 14.48 -17.91
N ALA A 609 -17.46 13.65 -18.65
CA ALA A 609 -16.28 14.03 -19.40
C ALA A 609 -16.38 13.52 -20.84
N LEU A 610 -16.27 14.43 -21.81
CA LEU A 610 -16.15 14.13 -23.23
C LEU A 610 -14.67 14.34 -23.62
N ASN A 611 -13.94 13.24 -23.86
CA ASN A 611 -12.49 13.25 -24.02
C ASN A 611 -12.09 12.73 -25.41
N ARG A 612 -11.70 13.63 -26.31
CA ARG A 612 -11.09 13.26 -27.60
C ARG A 612 -9.58 13.26 -27.48
N VAL A 613 -8.98 12.11 -27.75
CA VAL A 613 -7.52 11.91 -27.82
C VAL A 613 -7.19 11.38 -29.21
N ALA A 614 -6.43 12.14 -29.99
CA ALA A 614 -6.03 11.77 -31.34
C ALA A 614 -4.51 11.90 -31.51
N ALA A 615 -3.91 10.98 -32.27
CA ALA A 615 -2.47 10.90 -32.40
C ALA A 615 -2.03 10.76 -33.87
N TRP A 616 -0.86 11.31 -34.19
CA TRP A 616 -0.19 11.21 -35.49
C TRP A 616 1.27 10.84 -35.27
N SER A 617 1.87 10.07 -36.17
CA SER A 617 3.31 9.79 -36.07
C SER A 617 3.93 9.55 -37.44
N SER A 618 5.19 9.96 -37.58
CA SER A 618 6.05 9.58 -38.68
C SER A 618 6.81 8.27 -38.44
N ASN A 619 6.74 7.72 -37.22
CA ASN A 619 7.42 6.48 -36.83
C ASN A 619 6.96 5.31 -37.72
N PRO A 620 7.86 4.64 -38.46
CA PRO A 620 7.49 3.56 -39.38
C PRO A 620 6.70 2.43 -38.72
N ALA A 621 6.96 2.13 -37.45
CA ALA A 621 6.26 1.07 -36.71
C ALA A 621 4.78 1.38 -36.47
N LEU A 622 4.43 2.66 -36.31
CA LEU A 622 3.05 3.17 -36.19
C LEU A 622 2.38 3.43 -37.55
N ARG A 623 3.11 3.27 -38.65
CA ARG A 623 2.57 3.35 -40.02
C ARG A 623 2.49 2.00 -40.71
N TYR A 624 2.94 0.93 -40.06
CA TYR A 624 2.91 -0.43 -40.59
C TYR A 624 1.46 -0.88 -40.83
N PRO A 625 1.15 -1.66 -41.89
CA PRO A 625 -0.24 -2.03 -42.21
C PRO A 625 -0.96 -2.80 -41.08
N LEU A 626 -0.21 -3.60 -40.31
CA LEU A 626 -0.72 -4.40 -39.18
C LEU A 626 -0.61 -3.70 -37.82
N THR A 627 -0.63 -2.37 -37.75
CA THR A 627 -0.72 -1.66 -36.47
C THR A 627 -2.16 -1.34 -36.08
N VAL A 628 -2.46 -1.32 -34.78
CA VAL A 628 -3.73 -0.83 -34.22
C VAL A 628 -3.80 0.70 -34.21
N PHE A 629 -2.69 1.39 -34.48
CA PHE A 629 -2.62 2.84 -34.52
C PHE A 629 -3.27 3.39 -35.80
N GLN A 630 -4.31 4.21 -35.63
CA GLN A 630 -4.99 4.89 -36.73
C GLN A 630 -4.74 6.40 -36.64
N PRO A 631 -3.95 7.01 -37.54
CA PRO A 631 -3.62 8.43 -37.48
C PRO A 631 -4.85 9.35 -37.44
N GLY A 632 -4.96 10.18 -36.41
CA GLY A 632 -6.06 11.14 -36.20
C GLY A 632 -7.38 10.56 -35.69
N ALA A 633 -7.50 9.23 -35.54
CA ALA A 633 -8.63 8.57 -34.90
C ALA A 633 -8.59 8.74 -33.37
N GLN A 634 -9.69 8.37 -32.69
CA GLN A 634 -9.70 8.28 -31.22
C GLN A 634 -8.73 7.19 -30.77
N LEU A 635 -7.85 7.51 -29.82
CA LEU A 635 -6.93 6.55 -29.23
C LEU A 635 -7.69 5.45 -28.49
N PHE A 636 -7.38 4.19 -28.79
CA PHE A 636 -7.94 3.05 -28.09
C PHE A 636 -7.47 3.00 -26.63
N GLY A 637 -8.38 2.65 -25.73
CA GLY A 637 -8.18 2.67 -24.28
C GLY A 637 -8.84 3.88 -23.62
N VAL A 638 -9.03 4.98 -24.36
CA VAL A 638 -9.59 6.23 -23.84
C VAL A 638 -11.06 6.38 -24.27
N PRO A 639 -12.05 6.22 -23.37
CA PRO A 639 -13.45 6.36 -23.74
C PRO A 639 -13.78 7.79 -24.15
N LEU A 640 -14.45 7.95 -25.30
CA LEU A 640 -14.85 9.28 -25.78
C LEU A 640 -15.80 10.01 -24.81
N LEU A 641 -16.67 9.26 -24.12
CA LEU A 641 -17.58 9.76 -23.10
C LEU A 641 -17.51 8.84 -21.88
N SER A 642 -17.28 9.42 -20.70
CA SER A 642 -17.50 8.80 -19.40
C SER A 642 -18.42 9.70 -18.56
N ALA A 643 -19.30 9.09 -17.78
CA ALA A 643 -20.23 9.83 -16.93
C ALA A 643 -20.56 9.06 -15.64
N GLU A 644 -20.78 9.83 -14.58
CA GLU A 644 -21.25 9.40 -13.27
C GLU A 644 -22.53 10.17 -12.93
N LEU A 645 -23.49 9.47 -12.37
CA LEU A 645 -24.65 10.03 -11.70
C LEU A 645 -24.79 9.35 -10.34
N SER A 646 -24.74 10.11 -9.26
CA SER A 646 -25.05 9.61 -7.92
C SER A 646 -26.20 10.38 -7.26
N LEU A 647 -27.03 9.64 -6.53
CA LEU A 647 -28.18 10.13 -5.79
C LEU A 647 -28.02 9.72 -4.32
N ALA A 648 -27.97 10.71 -3.44
CA ALA A 648 -27.87 10.51 -2.00
C ALA A 648 -29.16 10.97 -1.31
N TYR A 649 -29.98 10.03 -0.84
CA TYR A 649 -31.14 10.31 -0.01
C TYR A 649 -30.75 10.24 1.48
N LYS A 650 -30.81 11.38 2.19
CA LYS A 650 -30.56 11.55 3.62
C LYS A 650 -31.80 12.21 4.24
N ASN A 651 -32.50 11.51 5.13
CA ASN A 651 -33.64 12.08 5.83
C ASN A 651 -33.16 12.90 7.05
N ASP A 652 -33.66 14.13 7.21
CA ASP A 652 -33.37 15.09 8.29
C ASP A 652 -33.60 14.56 9.73
N GLN A 653 -34.15 13.36 9.91
CA GLN A 653 -34.31 12.74 11.22
C GLN A 653 -33.00 12.10 11.73
N PRO A 654 -32.59 12.39 12.99
CA PRO A 654 -31.40 11.80 13.58
C PRO A 654 -31.42 10.27 13.50
N ARG A 655 -30.31 9.70 13.02
CA ARG A 655 -30.16 8.24 12.79
C ARG A 655 -31.10 7.65 11.74
N ALA A 656 -31.69 8.43 10.84
CA ALA A 656 -32.39 7.87 9.68
C ALA A 656 -31.41 7.07 8.78
N THR A 657 -31.94 6.11 8.02
CA THR A 657 -31.14 5.40 7.03
C THR A 657 -30.93 6.33 5.82
N ALA A 658 -29.68 6.57 5.46
CA ALA A 658 -29.32 7.21 4.21
C ALA A 658 -29.20 6.14 3.10
N PHE A 659 -29.60 6.47 1.89
CA PHE A 659 -29.47 5.61 0.71
C PHE A 659 -28.65 6.32 -0.35
N TYR A 660 -27.80 5.58 -1.04
CA TYR A 660 -26.98 6.05 -2.13
C TYR A 660 -27.19 5.13 -3.33
N LEU A 661 -27.39 5.73 -4.50
CA LEU A 661 -27.37 5.05 -5.80
C LEU A 661 -26.28 5.71 -6.64
N GLY A 662 -25.49 4.95 -7.38
CA GLY A 662 -24.55 5.46 -8.37
C GLY A 662 -24.68 4.70 -9.67
N GLU A 663 -24.68 5.42 -10.79
CA GLU A 663 -24.62 4.88 -12.15
C GLU A 663 -23.39 5.44 -12.85
N TYR A 664 -22.57 4.52 -13.37
CA TYR A 664 -21.30 4.84 -14.04
C TYR A 664 -21.39 4.35 -15.48
N TYR A 665 -21.42 5.29 -16.43
CA TYR A 665 -21.40 5.00 -17.86
C TYR A 665 -19.99 5.12 -18.42
N THR A 666 -19.55 4.07 -19.11
CA THR A 666 -18.29 4.05 -19.84
C THR A 666 -18.56 3.82 -21.33
N GLY A 667 -18.13 4.76 -22.16
CA GLY A 667 -18.35 4.73 -23.61
C GLY A 667 -17.48 3.74 -24.39
N TYR A 668 -17.60 3.81 -25.72
CA TYR A 668 -16.85 2.98 -26.67
C TYR A 668 -15.34 3.27 -26.60
N GLY A 669 -14.52 2.25 -26.85
CA GLY A 669 -13.05 2.38 -26.91
C GLY A 669 -12.35 2.43 -25.54
N ASN A 670 -13.05 2.06 -24.46
CA ASN A 670 -12.50 2.02 -23.10
C ASN A 670 -11.36 1.01 -22.90
N GLY A 671 -10.54 1.23 -21.86
CA GLY A 671 -9.39 0.40 -21.50
C GLY A 671 -9.69 -1.10 -21.35
N SER A 672 -10.90 -1.44 -20.86
CA SER A 672 -11.37 -2.81 -20.69
C SER A 672 -11.74 -3.52 -22.01
N SER A 673 -11.68 -2.85 -23.17
CA SER A 673 -12.12 -3.37 -24.47
C SER A 673 -13.60 -3.79 -24.52
N LEU A 674 -14.41 -3.36 -23.55
CA LEU A 674 -15.83 -3.68 -23.44
C LEU A 674 -16.68 -2.79 -24.36
N PRO A 675 -17.86 -3.25 -24.81
CA PRO A 675 -18.86 -2.38 -25.40
C PRO A 675 -19.31 -1.32 -24.38
N PRO A 676 -19.93 -0.21 -24.82
CA PRO A 676 -20.53 0.78 -23.92
C PRO A 676 -21.41 0.10 -22.88
N ASN A 677 -21.22 0.45 -21.60
CA ASN A 677 -21.92 -0.20 -20.49
C ASN A 677 -22.17 0.77 -19.34
N VAL A 678 -23.16 0.42 -18.51
CA VAL A 678 -23.52 1.14 -17.29
C VAL A 678 -23.36 0.17 -16.12
N VAL A 679 -22.61 0.56 -15.11
CA VAL A 679 -22.50 -0.14 -13.83
C VAL A 679 -23.32 0.61 -12.78
N THR A 680 -24.22 -0.08 -12.10
CA THR A 680 -25.02 0.49 -11.00
C THR A 680 -24.52 -0.03 -9.67
N ASN A 681 -24.22 0.87 -8.73
CA ASN A 681 -23.89 0.56 -7.33
C ASN A 681 -24.98 1.13 -6.40
N PHE A 682 -25.23 0.46 -5.28
CA PHE A 682 -26.21 0.89 -4.28
C PHE A 682 -25.64 0.72 -2.87
N ALA A 683 -25.82 1.72 -2.00
CA ALA A 683 -25.51 1.60 -0.58
C ALA A 683 -26.65 2.08 0.32
N ALA A 684 -26.79 1.44 1.48
CA ALA A 684 -27.66 1.86 2.57
C ALA A 684 -26.80 2.04 3.83
N VAL A 685 -26.87 3.22 4.43
CA VAL A 685 -25.99 3.65 5.52
C VAL A 685 -26.86 4.04 6.71
N LYS A 686 -26.75 3.30 7.81
CA LYS A 686 -27.59 3.43 9.01
C LYS A 686 -26.77 3.85 10.23
N PRO A 687 -26.87 5.11 10.68
CA PRO A 687 -26.31 5.51 11.97
C PRO A 687 -27.02 4.76 13.10
N MET A 688 -26.22 4.22 14.00
CA MET A 688 -26.63 3.49 15.20
C MET A 688 -26.44 4.39 16.43
N GLN A 689 -26.90 3.96 17.61
CA GLN A 689 -26.67 4.72 18.86
C GLN A 689 -25.20 4.99 19.11
N ARG A 690 -24.40 4.00 18.79
CA ARG A 690 -22.96 4.00 18.78
C ARG A 690 -22.56 3.24 17.51
N GLY A 691 -22.35 3.91 16.38
CA GLY A 691 -21.99 3.20 15.14
C GLY A 691 -22.58 3.78 13.87
N VAL A 692 -22.10 3.26 12.74
CA VAL A 692 -22.85 3.25 11.48
C VAL A 692 -22.61 1.89 10.85
N LEU A 693 -23.71 1.28 10.44
CA LEU A 693 -23.73 0.07 9.63
C LEU A 693 -23.97 0.49 8.17
N SER A 694 -23.06 0.11 7.28
CA SER A 694 -23.21 0.32 5.85
C SER A 694 -23.40 -1.03 5.15
N PHE A 695 -24.38 -1.10 4.26
CA PHE A 695 -24.60 -2.21 3.34
C PHE A 695 -24.35 -1.68 1.93
N LEU A 696 -23.47 -2.31 1.18
CA LEU A 696 -23.08 -1.91 -0.18
C LEU A 696 -23.27 -3.09 -1.13
N VAL A 697 -23.84 -2.81 -2.30
CA VAL A 697 -23.93 -3.73 -3.44
C VAL A 697 -23.29 -3.05 -4.64
N GLN A 698 -22.17 -3.57 -5.13
CA GLN A 698 -21.53 -3.07 -6.36
C GLN A 698 -21.98 -3.93 -7.55
N ASN A 699 -22.04 -3.32 -8.73
CA ASN A 699 -22.54 -3.94 -9.97
C ASN A 699 -23.87 -4.71 -9.78
N VAL A 700 -24.89 -4.00 -9.29
CA VAL A 700 -26.23 -4.51 -8.95
C VAL A 700 -26.82 -5.36 -10.08
N PHE A 701 -26.53 -5.07 -11.35
CA PHE A 701 -27.09 -5.79 -12.49
C PHE A 701 -26.16 -6.82 -13.15
N ASN A 702 -24.97 -7.09 -12.61
CA ASN A 702 -23.94 -7.91 -13.28
C ASN A 702 -23.62 -7.41 -14.71
N ALA A 703 -23.69 -6.10 -14.92
CA ALA A 703 -23.46 -5.48 -16.22
C ALA A 703 -22.04 -5.78 -16.71
N ARG A 704 -21.93 -6.52 -17.82
CA ARG A 704 -20.67 -7.03 -18.39
C ARG A 704 -19.76 -7.73 -17.37
N ALA A 705 -20.35 -8.39 -16.37
CA ALA A 705 -19.62 -9.13 -15.35
C ALA A 705 -19.04 -10.46 -15.87
N GLY A 706 -17.93 -10.90 -15.27
CA GLY A 706 -17.29 -12.17 -15.60
C GLY A 706 -16.07 -12.44 -14.73
N ASN A 707 -15.66 -13.72 -14.68
CA ASN A 707 -14.50 -14.14 -13.88
C ASN A 707 -13.19 -14.17 -14.70
N PHE A 708 -13.29 -14.24 -16.03
CA PHE A 708 -12.17 -14.25 -16.96
C PHE A 708 -12.31 -13.12 -18.00
N ALA A 709 -11.21 -12.44 -18.29
CA ALA A 709 -11.02 -11.66 -19.49
C ALA A 709 -11.04 -12.58 -20.72
N SER A 710 -11.82 -12.26 -21.74
CA SER A 710 -11.99 -13.13 -22.92
C SER A 710 -12.34 -12.34 -24.17
N THR A 711 -12.27 -12.98 -25.33
CA THR A 711 -12.76 -12.40 -26.60
C THR A 711 -14.29 -12.31 -26.68
N ALA A 712 -15.03 -12.97 -25.79
CA ALA A 712 -16.48 -12.91 -25.77
C ALA A 712 -16.96 -11.48 -25.43
N SER A 713 -17.77 -10.88 -26.30
CA SER A 713 -18.16 -9.47 -26.25
C SER A 713 -17.02 -8.44 -26.40
N ALA A 714 -15.80 -8.84 -26.76
CA ALA A 714 -14.72 -7.89 -26.95
C ALA A 714 -14.93 -7.00 -28.18
N THR A 715 -14.56 -5.72 -28.04
CA THR A 715 -14.60 -4.75 -29.14
C THR A 715 -13.39 -4.95 -30.04
N PRO A 716 -13.56 -5.22 -31.35
CA PRO A 716 -12.43 -5.41 -32.26
C PRO A 716 -11.67 -4.10 -32.50
N LEU A 717 -10.34 -4.20 -32.57
CA LEU A 717 -9.45 -3.13 -33.01
C LEU A 717 -9.28 -3.23 -34.53
N ILE A 718 -9.53 -2.13 -35.24
CA ILE A 718 -9.36 -2.07 -36.69
C ILE A 718 -7.90 -1.72 -36.98
N LEU A 719 -7.19 -2.63 -37.65
CA LEU A 719 -5.82 -2.41 -38.10
C LEU A 719 -5.77 -1.40 -39.26
N ASN A 720 -4.60 -0.82 -39.51
CA ASN A 720 -4.42 0.20 -40.56
C ASN A 720 -4.67 -0.35 -42.00
N ASN A 721 -4.62 -1.65 -42.21
CA ASN A 721 -5.03 -2.33 -43.45
C ASN A 721 -6.53 -2.70 -43.52
N GLY A 722 -7.31 -2.42 -42.47
CA GLY A 722 -8.74 -2.75 -42.38
C GLY A 722 -9.05 -4.14 -41.79
N GLU A 723 -8.04 -4.96 -41.49
CA GLU A 723 -8.23 -6.22 -40.75
C GLU A 723 -8.61 -5.95 -39.27
N GLN A 724 -9.01 -6.99 -38.54
CA GLN A 724 -9.45 -6.87 -37.14
C GLN A 724 -8.57 -7.69 -36.19
N LEU A 725 -8.04 -7.03 -35.17
CA LEU A 725 -7.43 -7.67 -34.01
C LEU A 725 -8.43 -7.65 -32.85
N VAL A 726 -8.84 -8.82 -32.34
CA VAL A 726 -9.78 -8.90 -31.21
C VAL A 726 -8.99 -9.07 -29.91
N PRO A 727 -8.79 -8.01 -29.10
CA PRO A 727 -8.15 -8.15 -27.80
C PRO A 727 -9.05 -8.92 -26.84
N ALA A 728 -8.50 -9.34 -25.71
CA ALA A 728 -9.33 -9.77 -24.59
C ALA A 728 -10.07 -8.55 -24.00
N SER A 729 -11.37 -8.68 -23.80
CA SER A 729 -12.12 -7.77 -22.95
C SER A 729 -11.96 -8.16 -21.49
N VAL A 730 -11.69 -7.17 -20.63
CA VAL A 730 -11.64 -7.35 -19.17
C VAL A 730 -13.06 -7.11 -18.66
N PRO A 731 -13.76 -8.11 -18.11
CA PRO A 731 -15.11 -7.92 -17.60
C PRO A 731 -15.10 -6.99 -16.39
N ASN A 732 -16.26 -6.39 -16.12
CA ASN A 732 -16.52 -5.73 -14.86
C ASN A 732 -16.51 -6.76 -13.72
N ALA A 733 -16.19 -6.32 -12.50
CA ALA A 733 -16.31 -7.17 -11.33
C ALA A 733 -17.75 -7.74 -11.21
N PRO A 734 -17.93 -9.04 -10.90
CA PRO A 734 -19.24 -9.60 -10.56
C PRO A 734 -19.89 -8.86 -9.40
N ARG A 735 -21.22 -8.94 -9.29
CA ARG A 735 -21.99 -8.32 -8.20
C ARG A 735 -21.38 -8.72 -6.86
N THR A 736 -20.85 -7.75 -6.13
CA THR A 736 -20.36 -7.93 -4.76
C THR A 736 -21.39 -7.38 -3.78
N VAL A 737 -21.50 -8.01 -2.62
CA VAL A 737 -22.25 -7.50 -1.47
C VAL A 737 -21.28 -7.38 -0.31
N SER A 738 -21.24 -6.24 0.36
CA SER A 738 -20.41 -6.02 1.55
C SER A 738 -21.17 -5.32 2.66
N ILE A 739 -20.89 -5.72 3.89
CA ILE A 739 -21.38 -5.12 5.12
C ILE A 739 -20.18 -4.52 5.84
N SER A 740 -20.21 -3.22 6.07
CA SER A 740 -19.20 -2.47 6.81
C SER A 740 -19.78 -1.97 8.12
N TYR A 741 -18.98 -2.02 9.18
CA TYR A 741 -19.33 -1.45 10.48
C TYR A 741 -18.16 -0.66 11.04
N ASN A 742 -18.41 0.62 11.24
CA ASN A 742 -17.40 1.59 11.62
C ASN A 742 -17.67 2.16 13.02
N VAL A 743 -16.59 2.38 13.75
CA VAL A 743 -16.53 2.65 15.18
C VAL A 743 -15.61 3.81 15.47
N GLY A 744 -15.85 4.50 16.58
CA GLY A 744 -14.92 5.48 17.11
C GLY A 744 -15.30 6.00 18.48
N GLY A 745 -14.39 6.74 19.09
CA GLY A 745 -14.54 7.39 20.40
C GLY A 745 -13.76 8.70 20.44
N GLY A 746 -14.31 9.72 21.10
CA GLY A 746 -13.79 11.09 21.08
C GLY A 746 -14.88 12.11 21.41
N ARG A 747 -14.50 13.36 21.72
CA ARG A 747 -15.43 14.36 22.31
C ARG A 747 -16.47 14.94 21.34
N ASP A 748 -16.23 14.89 20.03
CA ASP A 748 -17.02 15.62 19.01
C ASP A 748 -17.66 14.71 17.94
N LEU A 749 -17.66 13.38 18.13
CA LEU A 749 -18.14 12.39 17.15
C LEU A 749 -19.69 12.22 17.11
N VAL A 750 -20.43 13.30 17.41
CA VAL A 750 -21.91 13.32 17.42
C VAL A 750 -22.47 14.25 16.33
N ASP A 751 -21.61 14.94 15.55
CA ASP A 751 -22.06 15.70 14.39
C ASP A 751 -22.28 14.78 13.18
N GLU A 752 -23.41 14.94 12.49
CA GLU A 752 -23.94 13.96 11.52
C GLU A 752 -23.10 13.81 10.24
N SER A 753 -22.12 14.70 10.04
CA SER A 753 -21.12 14.62 8.97
C SER A 753 -19.98 13.64 9.24
N SER A 754 -19.83 13.09 10.45
CA SER A 754 -18.75 12.15 10.82
C SER A 754 -19.25 10.76 11.23
N VAL A 755 -19.76 10.02 10.24
CA VAL A 755 -19.93 8.55 10.20
C VAL A 755 -18.60 7.90 10.67
N SER A 756 -18.41 7.22 11.82
CA SER A 756 -19.25 6.23 12.54
C SER A 756 -18.71 5.78 13.95
N GLN A 757 -19.52 5.16 14.85
CA GLN A 757 -19.28 5.15 16.35
C GLN A 757 -19.48 3.90 17.32
N SER A 758 -19.37 2.59 16.97
CA SER A 758 -19.13 1.39 17.87
C SER A 758 -20.17 0.69 18.79
N PHE A 759 -20.32 -0.65 18.72
CA PHE A 759 -20.03 -1.59 19.85
C PHE A 759 -20.28 -3.08 19.55
N ALA A 760 -19.75 -3.93 20.44
CA ALA A 760 -19.56 -5.38 20.29
C ALA A 760 -20.77 -6.29 20.61
N ALA A 761 -20.82 -7.41 19.90
CA ALA A 761 -21.02 -8.75 20.47
C ALA A 761 -20.02 -9.71 19.78
N ALA A 762 -19.62 -10.79 20.47
CA ALA A 762 -18.42 -11.58 20.16
C ALA A 762 -18.31 -12.11 18.71
N PRO A 763 -17.13 -12.02 18.06
CA PRO A 763 -16.80 -12.89 16.94
C PRO A 763 -16.47 -14.29 17.46
N SER A 764 -17.10 -15.30 16.87
CA SER A 764 -16.75 -16.70 17.12
C SER A 764 -15.40 -17.05 16.49
N ALA A 765 -14.33 -16.94 17.28
CA ALA A 765 -13.08 -17.69 17.12
C ALA A 765 -12.60 -17.97 15.67
N GLU A 766 -12.35 -16.92 14.88
CA GLU A 766 -11.65 -17.03 13.59
C GLU A 766 -10.15 -16.79 13.75
N SER A 767 -9.36 -17.55 12.99
CA SER A 767 -7.91 -17.68 13.18
C SER A 767 -7.12 -16.49 12.64
N LEU A 768 -6.04 -16.13 13.34
CA LEU A 768 -5.06 -15.14 12.89
C LEU A 768 -4.20 -15.62 11.71
N ILE A 769 -4.21 -16.91 11.37
CA ILE A 769 -3.47 -17.51 10.25
C ILE A 769 -4.35 -18.58 9.57
N PRO A 770 -4.63 -18.49 8.25
CA PRO A 770 -5.42 -19.49 7.54
C PRO A 770 -4.86 -20.92 7.70
N GLY A 771 -5.75 -21.90 7.90
CA GLY A 771 -5.40 -23.32 8.11
C GLY A 771 -5.00 -23.68 9.54
N TYR A 772 -4.44 -22.75 10.31
CA TYR A 772 -4.19 -22.91 11.75
C TYR A 772 -5.42 -22.48 12.57
N LEU A 773 -5.48 -22.80 13.87
CA LEU A 773 -6.49 -22.29 14.80
C LEU A 773 -5.82 -21.49 15.92
N VAL A 774 -5.35 -20.30 15.56
CA VAL A 774 -4.72 -19.34 16.46
C VAL A 774 -5.71 -18.24 16.79
N VAL A 775 -6.24 -18.25 18.01
CA VAL A 775 -7.33 -17.36 18.44
C VAL A 775 -6.85 -16.42 19.56
N LYS A 776 -7.58 -15.33 19.79
CA LYS A 776 -7.32 -14.46 20.95
C LYS A 776 -7.63 -15.19 22.26
N TRP A 777 -7.06 -14.69 23.34
CA TRP A 777 -7.42 -15.10 24.70
C TRP A 777 -8.94 -15.04 24.94
N PRO A 778 -9.53 -16.07 25.57
CA PRO A 778 -10.97 -16.13 25.80
C PRO A 778 -11.32 -15.33 27.06
N THR A 779 -12.51 -14.72 27.08
CA THR A 779 -13.02 -13.99 28.25
C THR A 779 -13.62 -14.89 29.33
N SER A 780 -13.67 -16.19 29.09
CA SER A 780 -14.17 -17.23 29.99
C SER A 780 -13.47 -18.56 29.70
N ARG A 781 -13.48 -19.50 30.66
CA ARG A 781 -12.92 -20.86 30.49
C ARG A 781 -13.47 -21.52 29.22
N PRO A 782 -12.64 -22.07 28.31
CA PRO A 782 -13.12 -22.82 27.14
C PRO A 782 -13.83 -24.13 27.52
N ASP A 783 -14.92 -24.45 26.80
CA ASP A 783 -15.67 -25.70 26.99
C ASP A 783 -14.85 -26.94 26.60
N ASN A 784 -13.96 -26.82 25.61
CA ASN A 784 -12.98 -27.85 25.25
C ASN A 784 -11.63 -27.20 24.90
N ALA A 785 -10.74 -27.16 25.90
CA ALA A 785 -9.40 -26.60 25.79
C ALA A 785 -8.41 -27.42 24.93
N PHE A 786 -8.78 -28.64 24.52
CA PHE A 786 -7.95 -29.54 23.72
C PHE A 786 -8.58 -29.86 22.35
N ARG A 787 -9.54 -29.05 21.89
CA ARG A 787 -10.17 -29.20 20.58
C ARG A 787 -9.08 -29.31 19.49
N ARG A 788 -9.11 -30.42 18.73
CA ARG A 788 -8.16 -30.65 17.63
C ARG A 788 -8.50 -29.75 16.44
N ASN A 789 -7.49 -29.26 15.73
CA ASN A 789 -7.67 -28.56 14.47
C ASN A 789 -7.95 -29.57 13.34
N ALA A 790 -9.09 -29.41 12.67
CA ALA A 790 -9.47 -30.17 11.48
C ALA A 790 -9.09 -29.49 10.15
N GLY A 791 -8.49 -28.28 10.23
CA GLY A 791 -8.00 -27.52 9.09
C GLY A 791 -6.78 -28.15 8.40
N THR A 792 -6.52 -27.68 7.20
CA THR A 792 -5.51 -28.22 6.27
C THR A 792 -4.07 -28.17 6.79
N ALA A 793 -3.75 -27.29 7.74
CA ALA A 793 -2.41 -27.26 8.36
C ALA A 793 -2.12 -28.51 9.21
N CYS A 794 -3.16 -29.14 9.80
CA CYS A 794 -3.01 -30.40 10.53
C CYS A 794 -3.00 -31.58 9.55
N GLY A 795 -1.89 -31.72 8.81
CA GLY A 795 -1.62 -32.84 7.92
C GLY A 795 -1.50 -34.19 8.65
N SER A 796 -1.40 -35.29 7.90
CA SER A 796 -1.27 -36.63 8.48
C SER A 796 -0.03 -36.79 9.36
N THR A 797 1.09 -36.21 8.95
CA THR A 797 2.36 -36.22 9.70
C THR A 797 2.25 -35.43 11.00
N GLN A 798 1.76 -34.19 10.93
CA GLN A 798 1.52 -33.33 12.09
C GLN A 798 0.54 -33.98 13.07
N ARG A 799 -0.53 -34.61 12.57
CA ARG A 799 -1.51 -35.33 13.40
C ARG A 799 -0.90 -36.54 14.11
N ALA A 800 -0.06 -37.32 13.42
CA ALA A 800 0.64 -38.46 14.03
C ALA A 800 1.56 -38.04 15.19
N THR A 801 2.19 -36.86 15.10
CA THR A 801 3.02 -36.29 16.17
C THR A 801 2.19 -35.63 17.28
N ALA A 802 1.17 -34.84 16.94
CA ALA A 802 0.40 -34.06 17.91
C ALA A 802 -0.59 -34.88 18.74
N GLU A 803 -1.23 -35.90 18.17
CA GLU A 803 -2.35 -36.59 18.82
C GLU A 803 -1.95 -37.32 20.12
N PRO A 804 -0.80 -38.05 20.20
CA PRO A 804 -0.34 -38.64 21.46
C PRO A 804 -0.03 -37.58 22.53
N ILE A 805 0.51 -36.44 22.12
CA ILE A 805 0.85 -35.32 23.01
C ILE A 805 -0.42 -34.72 23.60
N LEU A 806 -1.34 -34.27 22.73
CA LEU A 806 -2.58 -33.61 23.16
C LEU A 806 -3.42 -34.53 24.05
N THR A 807 -3.53 -35.82 23.69
CA THR A 807 -4.21 -36.83 24.52
C THR A 807 -3.55 -37.00 25.89
N THR A 808 -2.22 -36.98 25.97
CA THR A 808 -1.49 -37.12 27.24
C THR A 808 -1.64 -35.88 28.13
N VAL A 809 -1.53 -34.67 27.55
CA VAL A 809 -1.75 -33.40 28.28
C VAL A 809 -3.20 -33.30 28.76
N GLU A 810 -4.17 -33.68 27.93
CA GLU A 810 -5.59 -33.73 28.27
C GLU A 810 -5.88 -34.72 29.42
N ALA A 811 -5.25 -35.90 29.42
CA ALA A 811 -5.37 -36.86 30.52
C ALA A 811 -4.74 -36.35 31.82
N ILE A 812 -3.59 -35.66 31.76
CA ILE A 812 -2.95 -35.01 32.91
C ILE A 812 -3.89 -33.94 33.51
N VAL A 813 -4.42 -33.05 32.68
CA VAL A 813 -5.33 -31.98 33.09
C VAL A 813 -6.58 -32.54 33.75
N ASN A 814 -7.22 -33.53 33.13
CA ASN A 814 -8.39 -34.21 33.71
C ASN A 814 -8.08 -34.88 35.06
N GLY A 815 -6.83 -35.32 35.28
CA GLY A 815 -6.36 -35.82 36.57
C GLY A 815 -6.13 -34.73 37.62
N LEU A 816 -5.59 -33.57 37.23
CA LEU A 816 -5.35 -32.42 38.11
C LEU A 816 -6.68 -31.80 38.57
N ASP A 817 -7.62 -31.57 37.64
CA ASP A 817 -8.95 -31.00 37.90
C ASP A 817 -9.79 -31.85 38.87
N ARG A 818 -9.56 -33.17 38.91
CA ARG A 818 -10.30 -34.08 39.82
C ARG A 818 -9.67 -34.21 41.21
N ASN A 819 -8.33 -34.26 41.30
CA ASN A 819 -7.63 -34.76 42.50
C ASN A 819 -6.57 -33.80 43.07
N ASN A 820 -6.54 -32.53 42.63
CA ASN A 820 -5.80 -31.42 43.25
C ASN A 820 -4.38 -31.77 43.74
N ASN A 821 -3.48 -32.07 42.78
CA ASN A 821 -2.05 -32.39 42.98
C ASN A 821 -1.71 -33.76 43.59
N ASN A 822 -2.43 -34.81 43.19
CA ASN A 822 -2.01 -36.19 43.46
C ASN A 822 -0.64 -36.51 42.81
N THR A 823 0.27 -37.10 43.59
CA THR A 823 1.61 -37.57 43.18
C THR A 823 1.60 -38.42 41.90
N THR A 824 0.56 -39.21 41.67
CA THR A 824 0.41 -40.03 40.45
C THR A 824 0.25 -39.17 39.20
N THR A 825 -0.46 -38.05 39.29
CA THR A 825 -0.66 -37.11 38.17
C THR A 825 0.62 -36.32 37.88
N LEU A 826 1.38 -35.95 38.91
CA LEU A 826 2.70 -35.30 38.73
C LEU A 826 3.72 -36.26 38.08
N LYS A 827 3.65 -37.57 38.34
CA LYS A 827 4.43 -38.57 37.59
C LYS A 827 4.04 -38.67 36.12
N ALA A 828 2.77 -38.45 35.78
CA ALA A 828 2.33 -38.44 34.38
C ALA A 828 2.91 -37.24 33.60
N ILE A 829 3.12 -36.09 34.23
CA ILE A 829 3.79 -34.93 33.60
C ILE A 829 5.20 -35.29 33.12
N ALA A 830 5.96 -36.06 33.92
CA ALA A 830 7.29 -36.52 33.52
C ALA A 830 7.28 -37.46 32.30
N SER A 831 6.16 -38.11 31.99
CA SER A 831 6.05 -39.00 30.82
C SER A 831 6.03 -38.26 29.48
N LEU A 832 5.68 -36.97 29.46
CA LEU A 832 5.72 -36.12 28.26
C LEU A 832 7.13 -36.01 27.66
N LYS A 833 8.18 -36.24 28.46
CA LYS A 833 9.58 -36.26 27.99
C LYS A 833 9.81 -37.35 26.94
N ASN A 834 9.09 -38.47 27.02
CA ASN A 834 9.14 -39.55 26.01
C ASN A 834 8.51 -39.13 24.67
N LEU A 835 7.70 -38.06 24.65
CA LEU A 835 7.09 -37.47 23.46
C LEU A 835 7.84 -36.22 22.97
N GLY A 836 9.05 -35.95 23.49
CA GLY A 836 9.87 -34.80 23.09
C GLY A 836 9.45 -33.47 23.72
N ILE A 837 8.72 -33.50 24.85
CA ILE A 837 8.29 -32.31 25.58
C ILE A 837 8.78 -32.36 27.02
N GLU A 838 9.56 -31.37 27.44
CA GLU A 838 9.83 -31.17 28.86
C GLU A 838 8.70 -30.34 29.46
N ALA A 839 8.05 -30.86 30.51
CA ALA A 839 6.86 -30.26 31.07
C ALA A 839 7.05 -29.88 32.55
N ALA A 840 6.61 -28.69 32.92
CA ALA A 840 6.71 -28.15 34.28
C ALA A 840 5.32 -27.78 34.82
N TYR A 841 4.99 -28.28 36.01
CA TYR A 841 3.78 -27.89 36.73
C TYR A 841 4.04 -26.65 37.60
N THR A 842 3.20 -25.64 37.49
CA THR A 842 3.24 -24.43 38.32
C THR A 842 1.91 -24.27 39.06
N ARG A 843 1.95 -24.34 40.39
CA ARG A 843 0.78 -24.00 41.23
C ARG A 843 0.64 -22.49 41.27
N LEU A 844 -0.54 -21.99 40.89
CA LEU A 844 -0.91 -20.58 41.02
C LEU A 844 -1.81 -20.43 42.26
N ARG A 845 -2.18 -19.19 42.61
CA ARG A 845 -2.92 -18.89 43.84
C ARG A 845 -4.25 -19.65 43.93
N ASP A 846 -5.04 -19.57 42.86
CA ASP A 846 -6.42 -20.08 42.79
C ASP A 846 -6.63 -21.09 41.63
N THR A 847 -5.54 -21.51 40.98
CA THR A 847 -5.54 -22.36 39.77
C THR A 847 -4.14 -22.97 39.57
N TYR A 848 -3.86 -23.56 38.42
CA TYR A 848 -2.53 -24.05 38.04
C TYR A 848 -2.23 -23.75 36.57
N ALA A 849 -0.95 -23.92 36.20
CA ALA A 849 -0.52 -23.93 34.83
C ALA A 849 0.45 -25.09 34.56
N ILE A 850 0.47 -25.58 33.33
CA ILE A 850 1.48 -26.52 32.83
C ILE A 850 2.24 -25.80 31.73
N THR A 851 3.56 -25.68 31.87
CA THR A 851 4.44 -25.22 30.79
C THR A 851 4.93 -26.44 30.01
N LEU A 852 4.91 -26.35 28.69
CA LEU A 852 5.32 -27.39 27.74
C LEU A 852 6.47 -26.83 26.88
N PHE A 853 7.70 -27.21 27.21
CA PHE A 853 8.89 -26.85 26.45
C PHE A 853 9.10 -27.90 25.35
N THR A 854 8.98 -27.46 24.11
CA THR A 854 9.35 -28.26 22.94
C THR A 854 10.79 -27.94 22.56
N THR A 855 11.58 -28.97 22.26
CA THR A 855 12.97 -28.83 21.78
C THR A 855 13.16 -29.36 20.36
N LYS A 856 12.08 -29.83 19.71
CA LYS A 856 12.06 -30.29 18.32
C LYS A 856 11.09 -29.46 17.48
N ILE A 857 11.55 -29.05 16.29
CA ILE A 857 10.78 -28.24 15.34
C ILE A 857 9.50 -28.97 14.93
N THR A 858 9.62 -30.24 14.56
CA THR A 858 8.49 -31.11 14.19
C THR A 858 7.41 -31.24 15.28
N VAL A 859 7.79 -31.18 16.56
CA VAL A 859 6.83 -31.19 17.69
C VAL A 859 6.15 -29.83 17.86
N THR A 860 6.90 -28.74 17.68
CA THR A 860 6.39 -27.36 17.70
C THR A 860 5.35 -27.16 16.59
N GLU A 861 5.72 -27.51 15.36
CA GLU A 861 4.86 -27.41 14.18
C GLU A 861 3.59 -28.26 14.35
N ALA A 862 3.72 -29.50 14.82
CA ALA A 862 2.59 -30.38 15.06
C ALA A 862 1.62 -29.79 16.09
N LEU A 863 2.11 -29.23 17.20
CA LEU A 863 1.26 -28.56 18.19
C LEU A 863 0.58 -27.31 17.61
N VAL A 864 1.31 -26.45 16.91
CA VAL A 864 0.74 -25.22 16.31
C VAL A 864 -0.30 -25.56 15.23
N ALA A 865 -0.03 -26.57 14.42
CA ALA A 865 -0.93 -27.02 13.35
C ALA A 865 -2.19 -27.71 13.88
N CYS A 866 -2.07 -28.60 14.87
CA CYS A 866 -3.14 -29.52 15.26
C CYS A 866 -3.90 -29.17 16.55
N SER A 867 -3.46 -28.17 17.33
CA SER A 867 -4.17 -27.73 18.54
C SER A 867 -4.87 -26.38 18.36
N PHE A 868 -5.85 -26.12 19.22
CA PHE A 868 -6.52 -24.83 19.33
C PHE A 868 -5.71 -23.93 20.28
N LEU A 869 -4.95 -22.99 19.75
CA LEU A 869 -4.02 -22.16 20.52
C LEU A 869 -4.56 -20.76 20.74
N HIS A 870 -4.63 -20.34 22.00
CA HIS A 870 -4.85 -18.96 22.37
C HIS A 870 -3.54 -18.18 22.37
N VAL A 871 -3.48 -17.02 21.71
CA VAL A 871 -2.30 -16.15 21.70
C VAL A 871 -2.56 -14.87 22.48
N GLY A 872 -1.59 -14.51 23.31
CA GLY A 872 -1.57 -13.27 24.10
C GLY A 872 -0.15 -12.71 24.20
N THR A 873 -0.05 -11.52 24.78
CA THR A 873 1.20 -10.80 25.06
C THR A 873 1.71 -11.09 26.47
N GLN A 874 2.93 -10.63 26.80
CA GLN A 874 3.41 -10.68 28.18
C GLN A 874 2.54 -9.88 29.16
N ASP A 875 1.87 -8.82 28.72
CA ASP A 875 1.03 -8.00 29.60
C ASP A 875 -0.33 -8.65 29.85
N ASP A 876 -0.88 -9.37 28.86
CA ASP A 876 -2.02 -10.26 29.06
C ASP A 876 -1.68 -11.33 30.11
N ALA A 877 -0.52 -11.98 29.97
CA ALA A 877 -0.01 -12.98 30.93
C ALA A 877 0.12 -12.44 32.36
N LYS A 878 0.70 -11.24 32.53
CA LYS A 878 0.76 -10.55 33.84
C LYS A 878 -0.63 -10.27 34.39
N SER A 879 -1.56 -9.76 33.56
CA SER A 879 -2.90 -9.39 33.99
C SER A 879 -3.74 -10.58 34.48
N ALA A 880 -3.56 -11.76 33.89
CA ALA A 880 -4.20 -13.01 34.32
C ALA A 880 -3.40 -13.81 35.37
N ASN A 881 -2.28 -13.28 35.86
CA ASN A 881 -1.37 -13.94 36.80
C ASN A 881 -0.94 -15.36 36.31
N LEU A 882 -0.62 -15.46 35.02
CA LEU A 882 -0.21 -16.69 34.34
C LEU A 882 1.30 -16.70 34.08
N PRO A 883 1.95 -17.88 34.02
CA PRO A 883 3.35 -17.98 33.64
C PRO A 883 3.53 -17.59 32.17
N PHE A 884 4.65 -16.91 31.91
CA PHE A 884 5.16 -16.56 30.59
C PHE A 884 6.69 -16.58 30.65
N PRO A 885 7.40 -16.70 29.50
CA PRO A 885 8.84 -16.71 29.51
C PRO A 885 9.36 -15.26 29.65
N PRO A 886 10.33 -14.98 30.54
CA PRO A 886 10.84 -13.62 30.73
C PRO A 886 11.61 -13.12 29.49
N LYS A 887 12.17 -14.03 28.71
CA LYS A 887 12.86 -13.82 27.44
C LYS A 887 12.48 -14.93 26.46
N GLN A 888 12.51 -14.63 25.16
CA GLN A 888 12.34 -15.65 24.13
C GLN A 888 13.56 -16.58 24.13
N SER A 889 13.36 -17.88 24.36
CA SER A 889 14.44 -18.87 24.22
C SER A 889 14.78 -19.08 22.75
N LEU A 890 16.06 -19.28 22.45
CA LEU A 890 16.54 -19.63 21.11
C LEU A 890 16.61 -21.14 20.88
N THR A 891 16.35 -21.93 21.93
CA THR A 891 16.63 -23.37 22.03
C THR A 891 15.39 -24.20 22.33
N SER A 892 14.27 -23.55 22.65
CA SER A 892 12.98 -24.19 22.89
C SER A 892 11.83 -23.27 22.52
N ALA A 893 10.68 -23.84 22.13
CA ALA A 893 9.42 -23.12 22.04
C ALA A 893 8.51 -23.53 23.22
N SER A 894 8.05 -22.53 23.98
CA SER A 894 7.24 -22.71 25.19
C SER A 894 5.75 -22.55 24.88
N PHE A 895 5.00 -23.63 24.99
CA PHE A 895 3.54 -23.61 25.06
C PHE A 895 3.10 -23.71 26.51
N TYR A 896 1.87 -23.32 26.79
CA TYR A 896 1.31 -23.31 28.12
C TYR A 896 -0.11 -23.87 28.13
N TYR A 897 -0.53 -24.42 29.26
CA TYR A 897 -1.92 -24.72 29.54
C TYR A 897 -2.32 -24.05 30.86
N ALA A 898 -3.48 -23.43 30.93
CA ALA A 898 -4.14 -23.04 32.18
C ALA A 898 -5.66 -23.22 32.06
N PRO A 899 -6.37 -23.72 33.09
CA PRO A 899 -7.80 -24.00 33.02
C PRO A 899 -8.68 -22.84 32.55
N GLN A 900 -8.31 -21.59 32.84
CA GLN A 900 -9.07 -20.40 32.43
C GLN A 900 -8.85 -19.95 30.97
N ILE A 901 -7.75 -20.36 30.31
CA ILE A 901 -7.42 -19.96 28.92
C ILE A 901 -7.45 -21.16 27.96
N GLY A 902 -7.16 -22.38 28.42
CA GLY A 902 -6.88 -23.54 27.58
C GLY A 902 -5.39 -23.65 27.22
N LEU A 903 -5.08 -24.21 26.05
CA LEU A 903 -3.71 -24.16 25.50
C LEU A 903 -3.39 -22.77 24.95
N TYR A 904 -2.26 -22.20 25.34
CA TYR A 904 -1.84 -20.86 24.92
C TYR A 904 -0.35 -20.70 24.64
N PHE A 905 -0.03 -19.67 23.86
CA PHE A 905 1.32 -19.23 23.54
C PHE A 905 1.44 -17.72 23.82
N ILE A 906 2.57 -17.29 24.36
CA ILE A 906 2.84 -15.88 24.65
C ILE A 906 3.84 -15.32 23.64
N GLN A 907 3.42 -14.30 22.91
CA GLN A 907 4.34 -13.52 22.08
C GLN A 907 5.25 -12.69 22.98
N VAL A 908 6.50 -13.13 23.09
CA VAL A 908 7.59 -12.35 23.70
C VAL A 908 8.28 -11.54 22.61
N PRO A 909 8.31 -10.20 22.69
CA PRO A 909 9.05 -9.40 21.72
C PRO A 909 10.55 -9.68 21.83
N PRO A 910 11.31 -9.69 20.71
CA PRO A 910 12.75 -9.90 20.74
C PRO A 910 13.44 -8.79 21.56
N GLU A 911 14.44 -9.18 22.36
CA GLU A 911 15.08 -8.25 23.30
C GLU A 911 15.84 -7.14 22.55
N LYS A 912 15.73 -5.88 23.02
CA LYS A 912 16.46 -4.76 22.43
C LYS A 912 17.97 -4.98 22.56
N GLY A 913 18.65 -5.19 21.44
CA GLY A 913 20.09 -5.47 21.39
C GLY A 913 20.44 -6.91 21.00
N LEU A 914 19.45 -7.80 20.86
CA LEU A 914 19.61 -9.17 20.36
C LEU A 914 19.84 -9.20 18.83
N ALA A 915 20.78 -8.37 18.36
CA ALA A 915 21.30 -8.39 17.00
C ALA A 915 22.20 -9.64 16.84
N GLN A 916 21.56 -10.78 16.55
CA GLN A 916 22.23 -12.06 16.33
C GLN A 916 23.33 -11.88 15.28
N LYS A 917 24.59 -11.98 15.72
CA LYS A 917 25.77 -11.87 14.86
C LYS A 917 25.96 -13.20 14.14
N PHE A 918 25.09 -13.48 13.17
CA PHE A 918 25.30 -14.56 12.20
C PHE A 918 26.62 -14.31 11.48
N ARG A 919 27.61 -15.18 11.70
CA ARG A 919 28.98 -15.03 11.19
C ARG A 919 29.36 -16.23 10.35
N THR A 920 28.85 -16.25 9.12
CA THR A 920 29.34 -17.17 8.11
C THR A 920 30.70 -16.69 7.60
N TYR A 921 31.70 -17.57 7.59
CA TYR A 921 32.98 -17.28 6.95
C TYR A 921 32.84 -17.38 5.43
N ARG A 922 33.70 -16.71 4.65
CA ARG A 922 33.81 -17.02 3.22
C ARG A 922 34.37 -18.45 3.07
N LEU A 923 33.90 -19.19 2.08
CA LEU A 923 34.43 -20.52 1.76
C LEU A 923 35.97 -20.49 1.68
N PRO A 924 36.69 -21.19 2.57
CA PRO A 924 38.15 -21.06 2.68
C PRO A 924 38.87 -21.91 1.62
N SER A 925 40.10 -21.53 1.26
CA SER A 925 40.93 -22.29 0.33
C SER A 925 41.49 -23.61 0.89
N ALA A 926 41.30 -23.85 2.20
CA ALA A 926 41.57 -25.10 2.88
C ALA A 926 40.54 -25.26 4.03
N PRO A 927 40.09 -26.49 4.35
CA PRO A 927 39.11 -26.72 5.41
C PRO A 927 39.72 -26.40 6.80
N PRO A 928 38.89 -26.05 7.81
CA PRO A 928 39.36 -25.92 9.18
C PRO A 928 40.05 -27.21 9.66
N GLN A 929 41.17 -27.10 10.38
CA GLN A 929 41.90 -28.26 10.90
C GLN A 929 41.04 -29.13 11.85
N LEU A 930 40.10 -28.49 12.54
CA LEU A 930 39.11 -29.12 13.41
C LEU A 930 37.72 -28.59 13.00
N PRO A 931 37.06 -29.19 11.99
CA PRO A 931 35.77 -28.69 11.48
C PRO A 931 34.60 -28.95 12.42
N PHE A 932 34.80 -29.78 13.46
CA PHE A 932 33.80 -30.21 14.44
C PHE A 932 34.14 -29.72 15.86
N THR A 933 34.75 -28.54 15.99
CA THR A 933 34.95 -27.86 17.28
C THR A 933 34.29 -26.49 17.27
N LEU A 934 34.01 -25.97 18.47
CA LEU A 934 33.54 -24.59 18.63
C LEU A 934 34.55 -23.62 18.00
N SER A 935 34.02 -22.59 17.35
CA SER A 935 34.74 -21.35 17.07
C SER A 935 34.94 -20.55 18.38
N ASN A 936 35.82 -19.55 18.33
CA ASN A 936 36.32 -18.78 19.49
C ASN A 936 35.24 -18.53 20.57
N GLU A 937 35.49 -19.02 21.79
CA GLU A 937 34.54 -19.07 22.91
C GLU A 937 33.86 -17.74 23.25
N THR A 938 34.52 -16.61 22.96
CA THR A 938 33.99 -15.26 23.20
C THR A 938 32.89 -14.81 22.22
N GLN A 939 32.58 -15.62 21.20
CA GLN A 939 31.63 -15.28 20.12
C GLN A 939 30.36 -16.13 20.10
N CYS A 940 30.35 -17.23 20.85
CA CYS A 940 29.21 -18.13 21.00
C CYS A 940 28.34 -17.69 22.19
N GLU A 941 27.04 -17.51 21.97
CA GLU A 941 26.09 -17.14 23.03
C GLU A 941 25.98 -18.28 24.07
N PRO A 942 26.02 -17.99 25.39
CA PRO A 942 26.04 -19.04 26.42
C PRO A 942 24.86 -20.01 26.39
N GLU A 943 23.67 -19.59 25.92
CA GLU A 943 22.50 -20.48 25.76
C GLU A 943 22.70 -21.49 24.60
N LEU A 944 23.43 -21.10 23.55
CA LEU A 944 23.64 -21.91 22.34
C LEU A 944 24.83 -22.87 22.46
N ARG A 945 25.80 -22.56 23.33
CA ARG A 945 27.05 -23.32 23.48
C ARG A 945 26.85 -24.82 23.75
N PRO A 946 25.99 -25.27 24.70
CA PRO A 946 25.84 -26.70 24.99
C PRO A 946 25.26 -27.49 23.81
N ILE A 947 24.39 -26.85 23.01
CA ILE A 947 23.79 -27.44 21.82
C ILE A 947 24.83 -27.55 20.71
N ALA A 948 25.62 -26.49 20.46
CA ALA A 948 26.71 -26.55 19.50
C ALA A 948 27.76 -27.63 19.88
N GLU A 949 28.16 -27.71 21.15
CA GLU A 949 29.09 -28.75 21.63
C GLU A 949 28.54 -30.16 21.39
N LYS A 950 27.28 -30.42 21.73
CA LYS A 950 26.60 -31.70 21.46
C LYS A 950 26.55 -32.02 19.97
N LEU A 951 26.02 -31.10 19.15
CA LEU A 951 25.83 -31.29 17.71
C LEU A 951 27.16 -31.55 16.99
N LEU A 952 28.20 -30.79 17.32
CA LEU A 952 29.54 -30.96 16.76
C LEU A 952 30.19 -32.25 17.24
N THR A 953 29.98 -32.66 18.50
CA THR A 953 30.50 -33.94 19.01
C THR A 953 29.85 -35.14 18.32
N GLU A 954 28.55 -35.08 18.02
CA GLU A 954 27.88 -36.12 17.20
C GLU A 954 28.46 -36.20 15.79
N LEU A 955 28.64 -35.07 15.10
CA LEU A 955 29.27 -35.03 13.78
C LEU A 955 30.73 -35.52 13.83
N ALA A 956 31.50 -35.12 14.84
CA ALA A 956 32.86 -35.57 15.04
C ALA A 956 32.93 -37.09 15.22
N MET A 957 32.02 -37.70 15.98
CA MET A 957 31.95 -39.15 16.14
C MET A 957 31.53 -39.85 14.84
N PHE A 958 30.55 -39.31 14.13
CA PHE A 958 30.07 -39.87 12.86
C PHE A 958 31.15 -39.88 11.77
N PHE A 959 31.87 -38.76 11.61
CA PHE A 959 32.94 -38.60 10.63
C PHE A 959 34.32 -39.10 11.09
N LYS A 960 34.44 -39.84 12.21
CA LYS A 960 35.65 -40.62 12.53
C LYS A 960 35.94 -41.71 11.50
N THR A 961 34.89 -42.30 10.94
CA THR A 961 35.01 -43.26 9.84
C THR A 961 35.22 -42.48 8.54
N PRO A 962 36.24 -42.80 7.72
CA PRO A 962 36.36 -42.22 6.39
C PRO A 962 35.15 -42.60 5.52
N GLU A 963 34.49 -41.59 4.95
CA GLU A 963 33.35 -41.72 4.03
C GLU A 963 32.19 -42.61 4.57
N PRO A 964 31.54 -42.21 5.68
CA PRO A 964 30.42 -42.96 6.24
C PRO A 964 29.22 -42.94 5.28
N ARG A 965 28.39 -43.99 5.28
CA ARG A 965 27.13 -43.99 4.52
C ARG A 965 26.07 -43.11 5.20
N SER A 966 25.03 -42.71 4.46
CA SER A 966 23.88 -41.98 5.01
C SER A 966 23.29 -42.70 6.23
N ALA A 967 22.99 -41.95 7.29
CA ALA A 967 22.46 -42.47 8.55
C ALA A 967 21.81 -41.36 9.39
N LYS A 968 21.07 -41.74 10.42
CA LYS A 968 20.57 -40.82 11.45
C LYS A 968 21.37 -40.96 12.74
N THR A 969 21.75 -39.84 13.35
CA THR A 969 22.25 -39.77 14.73
C THR A 969 21.10 -39.39 15.68
N ALA A 970 21.39 -39.00 16.92
CA ALA A 970 20.35 -38.52 17.83
C ALA A 970 19.79 -37.15 17.41
N SER A 971 20.64 -36.31 16.81
CA SER A 971 20.33 -34.91 16.47
C SER A 971 20.41 -34.58 14.98
N TRP A 972 20.92 -35.49 14.13
CA TRP A 972 21.12 -35.26 12.69
C TRP A 972 20.52 -36.37 11.82
N ASP A 973 19.88 -35.98 10.72
CA ASP A 973 19.68 -36.81 9.53
C ASP A 973 20.79 -36.47 8.53
N ILE A 974 21.64 -37.45 8.22
CA ILE A 974 22.85 -37.25 7.42
C ILE A 974 22.72 -38.02 6.11
N THR A 975 22.57 -37.28 5.01
CA THR A 975 22.45 -37.86 3.65
C THR A 975 23.74 -37.64 2.88
N ARG A 976 24.40 -38.73 2.47
CA ARG A 976 25.59 -38.70 1.62
C ARG A 976 25.19 -38.55 0.15
N HIS A 977 25.83 -37.58 -0.51
CA HIS A 977 25.69 -37.28 -1.92
C HIS A 977 27.05 -37.40 -2.62
N GLU A 978 27.08 -37.76 -3.91
CA GLU A 978 28.31 -37.81 -4.71
C GLU A 978 28.51 -36.52 -5.51
N SER A 979 29.77 -36.15 -5.77
CA SER A 979 30.12 -35.07 -6.69
C SER A 979 31.44 -35.35 -7.40
N ALA A 980 31.79 -34.54 -8.41
CA ALA A 980 33.00 -34.75 -9.21
C ALA A 980 34.31 -34.38 -8.48
N ALA A 981 34.25 -33.85 -7.25
CA ALA A 981 35.37 -33.72 -6.32
C ALA A 981 35.33 -34.72 -5.14
N GLY A 982 34.44 -35.72 -5.18
CA GLY A 982 34.20 -36.67 -4.09
C GLY A 982 32.88 -36.40 -3.36
N SER A 983 32.65 -37.09 -2.25
CA SER A 983 31.36 -37.05 -1.57
C SER A 983 31.18 -35.82 -0.67
N TRP A 984 29.95 -35.34 -0.58
CA TRP A 984 29.50 -34.34 0.39
C TRP A 984 28.26 -34.86 1.14
N TYR A 985 27.92 -34.20 2.24
CA TYR A 985 26.90 -34.64 3.18
C TYR A 985 25.94 -33.52 3.44
N GLU A 986 24.66 -33.76 3.21
CA GLU A 986 23.58 -32.94 3.75
C GLU A 986 23.36 -33.30 5.22
N LEU A 987 23.26 -32.28 6.06
CA LEU A 987 23.12 -32.37 7.51
C LEU A 987 21.84 -31.63 7.90
N HIS A 988 20.76 -32.37 8.14
CA HIS A 988 19.49 -31.83 8.59
C HIS A 988 19.30 -32.09 10.09
N SER A 989 18.76 -31.14 10.84
CA SER A 989 18.51 -31.30 12.29
C SER A 989 17.13 -30.80 12.67
N ASP A 990 16.36 -31.67 13.34
CA ASP A 990 15.04 -31.35 13.90
C ASP A 990 15.12 -30.54 15.21
N GLU A 991 16.32 -30.31 15.78
CA GLU A 991 16.46 -29.66 17.09
C GLU A 991 16.31 -28.14 17.00
N ILE A 992 15.46 -27.57 17.86
CA ILE A 992 15.23 -26.13 17.92
C ILE A 992 16.52 -25.43 18.33
N GLY A 993 16.87 -24.38 17.60
CA GLY A 993 18.11 -23.66 17.80
C GLY A 993 19.35 -24.35 17.24
N ALA A 994 19.27 -25.56 16.65
CA ALA A 994 20.43 -26.20 16.03
C ALA A 994 21.06 -25.32 14.94
N ALA A 995 20.23 -24.72 14.07
CA ALA A 995 20.72 -23.82 13.04
C ALA A 995 21.39 -22.57 13.63
N THR A 996 20.78 -21.95 14.64
CA THR A 996 21.31 -20.77 15.32
C THR A 996 22.62 -21.10 16.05
N ALA A 997 22.68 -22.22 16.76
CA ALA A 997 23.86 -22.69 17.48
C ALA A 997 25.01 -23.02 16.52
N MET A 998 24.73 -23.68 15.40
CA MET A 998 25.75 -23.98 14.39
C MET A 998 26.30 -22.70 13.73
N VAL A 999 25.44 -21.75 13.30
CA VAL A 999 25.92 -20.51 12.66
C VAL A 999 26.56 -19.52 13.65
N ASN A 1000 26.20 -19.57 14.94
CA ASN A 1000 26.78 -18.70 15.96
C ASN A 1000 28.06 -19.26 16.60
N CYS A 1001 28.17 -20.59 16.74
CA CYS A 1001 29.21 -21.22 17.53
C CYS A 1001 30.13 -22.16 16.75
N ALA A 1002 29.75 -22.69 15.57
CA ALA A 1002 30.60 -23.59 14.77
C ALA A 1002 31.34 -22.85 13.63
N HIS A 1003 32.34 -23.52 13.06
CA HIS A 1003 33.05 -23.03 11.87
C HIS A 1003 32.23 -23.27 10.58
N VAL A 1004 31.20 -22.44 10.36
CA VAL A 1004 30.32 -22.54 9.18
C VAL A 1004 30.73 -21.53 8.11
N ALA A 1005 31.10 -22.02 6.92
CA ALA A 1005 31.29 -21.19 5.74
C ALA A 1005 29.97 -20.91 5.01
N SER A 1006 29.90 -19.82 4.26
CA SER A 1006 28.87 -19.54 3.26
C SER A 1006 29.48 -19.61 1.87
N ALA A 1007 28.76 -20.25 0.95
CA ALA A 1007 29.11 -20.32 -0.47
C ALA A 1007 27.88 -20.14 -1.35
N SER A 1008 28.07 -19.56 -2.53
CA SER A 1008 27.08 -19.64 -3.62
C SER A 1008 27.12 -21.01 -4.31
N LEU A 1009 26.03 -21.40 -4.99
CA LEU A 1009 26.02 -22.59 -5.82
C LEU A 1009 27.08 -22.53 -6.94
N SER A 1010 27.39 -21.33 -7.45
CA SER A 1010 28.46 -21.11 -8.43
C SER A 1010 29.87 -21.33 -7.87
N GLU A 1011 30.16 -20.89 -6.64
CA GLU A 1011 31.44 -21.15 -5.97
C GLU A 1011 31.64 -22.64 -5.69
N LEU A 1012 30.58 -23.35 -5.30
CA LEU A 1012 30.61 -24.80 -5.09
C LEU A 1012 30.80 -25.57 -6.41
N ALA A 1013 30.06 -25.19 -7.46
CA ALA A 1013 30.18 -25.79 -8.78
C ALA A 1013 31.58 -25.61 -9.39
N ALA A 1014 32.21 -24.45 -9.19
CA ALA A 1014 33.60 -24.22 -9.59
C ALA A 1014 34.60 -25.14 -8.86
N LEU A 1015 34.30 -25.50 -7.61
CA LEU A 1015 35.04 -26.49 -6.82
C LEU A 1015 34.54 -27.94 -7.03
N LYS A 1016 33.63 -28.15 -7.98
CA LYS A 1016 33.01 -29.45 -8.33
C LYS A 1016 32.23 -30.13 -7.19
N TYR A 1017 31.77 -29.35 -6.21
CA TYR A 1017 30.84 -29.76 -5.17
C TYR A 1017 29.43 -29.20 -5.43
N SER A 1018 28.46 -29.66 -4.64
CA SER A 1018 27.09 -29.13 -4.58
C SER A 1018 26.67 -29.07 -3.10
N GLY A 1019 25.54 -28.46 -2.79
CA GLY A 1019 25.00 -28.45 -1.43
C GLY A 1019 23.49 -28.25 -1.41
N ALA A 1020 22.83 -28.82 -0.41
CA ALA A 1020 21.44 -28.56 -0.09
C ALA A 1020 21.24 -27.11 0.39
N GLN A 1021 20.03 -26.58 0.17
CA GLN A 1021 19.65 -25.24 0.61
C GLN A 1021 19.25 -25.23 2.09
N GLN A 1022 19.28 -24.04 2.69
CA GLN A 1022 18.78 -23.84 4.05
C GLN A 1022 17.33 -24.34 4.17
N PRO A 1023 16.94 -24.98 5.29
CA PRO A 1023 17.62 -24.99 6.59
C PRO A 1023 18.75 -26.03 6.77
N SER A 1024 19.04 -26.87 5.77
CA SER A 1024 20.10 -27.88 5.89
C SER A 1024 21.51 -27.26 5.92
N PHE A 1025 22.40 -27.85 6.72
CA PHE A 1025 23.85 -27.63 6.64
C PHE A 1025 24.46 -28.63 5.67
N ASN A 1026 25.68 -28.36 5.23
CA ASN A 1026 26.43 -29.24 4.35
C ASN A 1026 27.82 -29.47 4.94
N TYR A 1027 28.39 -30.64 4.68
CA TYR A 1027 29.78 -30.95 5.01
C TYR A 1027 30.48 -31.63 3.83
N ALA A 1028 31.69 -31.19 3.52
CA ALA A 1028 32.60 -31.90 2.62
C ALA A 1028 34.00 -31.86 3.21
N LYS A 1029 34.75 -32.97 3.12
CA LYS A 1029 36.08 -33.08 3.72
C LYS A 1029 37.05 -31.99 3.27
N ALA A 1030 36.92 -31.51 2.02
CA ALA A 1030 37.73 -30.44 1.46
C ALA A 1030 37.25 -29.01 1.82
N LEU A 1031 36.03 -28.84 2.31
CA LEU A 1031 35.39 -27.52 2.52
C LEU A 1031 35.08 -27.21 4.00
N GLY A 1032 35.00 -28.23 4.85
CA GLY A 1032 34.46 -28.09 6.22
C GLY A 1032 32.93 -28.07 6.21
N ILE A 1033 32.33 -27.46 7.24
CA ILE A 1033 30.88 -27.25 7.31
C ILE A 1033 30.52 -25.96 6.58
N TYR A 1034 29.50 -25.99 5.72
CA TYR A 1034 29.05 -24.83 4.97
C TYR A 1034 27.53 -24.80 4.77
N ILE A 1035 27.00 -23.61 4.50
CA ILE A 1035 25.64 -23.40 4.04
C ILE A 1035 25.68 -22.85 2.61
N THR A 1036 24.71 -23.24 1.79
CA THR A 1036 24.52 -22.64 0.47
C THR A 1036 23.68 -21.37 0.61
N THR A 1037 23.99 -20.38 -0.21
CA THR A 1037 23.23 -19.12 -0.29
C THR A 1037 22.68 -18.94 -1.70
N GLN A 1038 21.43 -18.50 -1.79
CA GLN A 1038 20.84 -18.03 -3.03
C GLN A 1038 21.44 -16.66 -3.34
N LYS A 1039 22.37 -16.62 -4.30
CA LYS A 1039 23.03 -15.42 -4.78
C LYS A 1039 23.25 -15.51 -6.28
#